data_AF-K9QTR0-F1
#
_entry.id   AF-K9QTR0-F1
#
_cell.length_a   1.000
_cell.length_b   1.000
_cell.length_c   1.000
_cell.angle_alpha   90.00
_cell.angle_beta   90.00
_cell.angle_gamma   90.00
#
_symmetry.space_group_name_H-M   'P 1'
#
loop_
_entity.id
_entity.type
_entity.pdbx_description
1 polymer ?
#
loop_
_entity_poly.entity_id
_entity_poly.type
_entity_poly.pdbx_seq_one_letter_code
_entity_poly.pdbx_strand_id
1 'polypeptide(L)'
;MKILLVEDDTSIIELLRTKLTDQHYLVEVCTDGQKALELALATDYDLILLDVVLPRVDGINICQQLRAQGCLTPILLLTAEDSHTKKIKGLDAGADDYVIKPFNLEELLARIRALLRRSSETTTPIIELGALRLDPISCQITYQGKLLRLTAKEYALLELFLRNHQRIFSQSSLLDNLWSFDEAPTENTVRAHIKSLRAKLREAGAKADVIATVYGFGYRLNTQELIKSAGEQKLASKKASQHQVSSFIQHSVPIANSRGKQKMTSQLAAIWERVKDKYAARMSVIEQAVTSLLENALTEDLRQQAQQQAHTLAGSLGSFGFESATCLCRDMENILKSAAKLNQVQAKQLQTLILELRHVLEQQLIEIPEQPVIQPSHLSQEYRLLIVDDDITLATQVATAAKLWGVEAVVADCISAAREEMTRTRPDVVLLDLCFPESAEDGFALLAELTALHPPIPVLVFTSQESFAQRVRVARMGGKGFLQKPVFPSQVMEAIASVLQKSHPPEGRLLIVDDDPQVLDIIRTLLEPWGFTLTLLDDPRQFWDTLEKSVPDMLILDVEMPNFSGIDLCQVVRNEPRWSNLPILCLSAHTDAQTVQQVFAVGADDYVNKPIFGPELVARVLCRLERSQFIRKLANIDPLTGIYNRRKSLQDITRLLHLAERQGKSFYFAVLDLDHFKQINDQYGHDIGDQVLSELGKLFKQSFRDEDVVARWGGEEFVIGLYGITSKNALKRLNNLLETVSQLQFSGINHQTFSITFSAGIAEYPKDGHDVQMLYRAADAALYQAKAAGRNQIFLSP
;
A
#
# COMPACT_ATOMS: atom_id res chain seq x y z
N MET A 1 -19.40 -7.24 0.79
CA MET A 1 -17.93 -7.29 0.86
C MET A 1 -17.46 -8.59 0.23
N LYS A 2 -16.39 -8.54 -0.56
CA LYS A 2 -15.83 -9.65 -1.33
C LYS A 2 -14.54 -10.17 -0.68
N ILE A 3 -14.50 -11.47 -0.40
CA ILE A 3 -13.39 -12.16 0.26
C ILE A 3 -12.78 -13.17 -0.72
N LEU A 4 -11.46 -13.11 -0.91
CA LEU A 4 -10.72 -14.17 -1.58
C LEU A 4 -10.30 -15.21 -0.53
N LEU A 5 -10.81 -16.44 -0.66
CA LEU A 5 -10.42 -17.58 0.18
C LEU A 5 -9.42 -18.45 -0.58
N VAL A 6 -8.18 -18.51 -0.11
CA VAL A 6 -7.10 -19.29 -0.69
C VAL A 6 -6.74 -20.43 0.26
N GLU A 7 -7.14 -21.65 -0.10
CA GLU A 7 -7.05 -22.84 0.74
C GLU A 7 -7.05 -24.07 -0.17
N ASP A 8 -6.19 -25.05 0.08
CA ASP A 8 -6.11 -26.29 -0.71
C ASP A 8 -6.91 -27.45 -0.10
N ASP A 9 -7.22 -27.43 1.21
CA ASP A 9 -8.10 -28.41 1.85
C ASP A 9 -9.59 -28.14 1.53
N THR A 10 -10.17 -29.02 0.72
CA THR A 10 -11.57 -28.96 0.30
C THR A 10 -12.56 -28.92 1.47
N SER A 11 -12.24 -29.57 2.59
CA SER A 11 -13.11 -29.61 3.78
C SER A 11 -13.15 -28.25 4.47
N ILE A 12 -12.01 -27.58 4.57
CA ILE A 12 -11.89 -26.23 5.14
C ILE A 12 -12.57 -25.22 4.22
N ILE A 13 -12.37 -25.35 2.90
CA ILE A 13 -13.07 -24.53 1.90
C ILE A 13 -14.58 -24.61 2.07
N GLU A 14 -15.16 -25.81 2.12
CA GLU A 14 -16.61 -25.98 2.24
C GLU A 14 -17.16 -25.39 3.55
N LEU A 15 -16.46 -25.62 4.67
CA LEU A 15 -16.80 -25.07 5.96
C LEU A 15 -16.79 -23.54 5.96
N LEU A 16 -15.68 -22.93 5.53
CA LEU A 16 -15.48 -21.48 5.51
C LEU A 16 -16.41 -20.81 4.50
N ARG A 17 -16.54 -21.35 3.29
CA ARG A 17 -17.46 -20.83 2.27
C ARG A 17 -18.89 -20.80 2.81
N THR A 18 -19.36 -21.88 3.45
CA THR A 18 -20.70 -21.93 4.02
C THR A 18 -20.87 -20.88 5.11
N LYS A 19 -19.96 -20.81 6.08
CA LYS A 19 -20.06 -19.88 7.22
C LYS A 19 -19.94 -18.42 6.82
N LEU A 20 -19.05 -18.09 5.90
CA LEU A 20 -18.89 -16.73 5.40
C LEU A 20 -20.08 -16.31 4.53
N THR A 21 -20.65 -17.24 3.75
CA THR A 21 -21.87 -16.98 2.98
C THR A 21 -23.10 -16.79 3.88
N ASP A 22 -23.21 -17.55 4.98
CA ASP A 22 -24.23 -17.35 6.02
C ASP A 22 -24.15 -15.94 6.63
N GLN A 23 -22.94 -15.37 6.72
CA GLN A 23 -22.68 -13.99 7.16
C GLN A 23 -22.77 -12.96 6.02
N HIS A 24 -23.31 -13.37 4.86
CA HIS A 24 -23.55 -12.53 3.69
C HIS A 24 -22.29 -11.99 2.99
N TYR A 25 -21.12 -12.59 3.21
CA TYR A 25 -19.92 -12.29 2.42
C TYR A 25 -19.98 -12.96 1.05
N LEU A 26 -19.43 -12.28 0.04
CA LEU A 26 -19.18 -12.88 -1.27
C LEU A 26 -17.82 -13.57 -1.21
N VAL A 27 -17.78 -14.90 -1.34
CA VAL A 27 -16.54 -15.69 -1.22
C VAL A 27 -16.14 -16.22 -2.58
N GLU A 28 -14.95 -15.82 -3.03
CA GLU A 28 -14.29 -16.40 -4.20
C GLU A 28 -13.18 -17.34 -3.73
N VAL A 29 -13.12 -18.55 -4.30
CA VAL A 29 -12.22 -19.61 -3.80
C VAL A 29 -11.09 -19.87 -4.79
N CYS A 30 -9.89 -20.01 -4.25
CA CYS A 30 -8.71 -20.47 -4.96
C CYS A 30 -8.00 -21.57 -4.18
N THR A 31 -7.43 -22.55 -4.88
CA THR A 31 -6.77 -23.71 -4.26
C THR A 31 -5.26 -23.75 -4.48
N ASP A 32 -4.69 -22.76 -5.18
CA ASP A 32 -3.26 -22.71 -5.44
C ASP A 32 -2.70 -21.28 -5.37
N GLY A 33 -1.47 -21.17 -4.91
CA GLY A 33 -0.86 -19.88 -4.62
C GLY A 33 -0.63 -18.99 -5.82
N GLN A 34 -0.38 -19.58 -7.00
CA GLN A 34 -0.14 -18.83 -8.23
C GLN A 34 -1.42 -18.15 -8.72
N LYS A 35 -2.52 -18.90 -8.79
CA LYS A 35 -3.82 -18.36 -9.17
C LYS A 35 -4.34 -17.35 -8.13
N ALA A 36 -4.02 -17.54 -6.86
CA ALA A 36 -4.35 -16.57 -5.82
C ALA A 36 -3.69 -15.20 -6.05
N LEU A 37 -2.40 -15.18 -6.43
CA LEU A 37 -1.68 -13.96 -6.76
C LEU A 37 -2.27 -13.26 -7.98
N GLU A 38 -2.57 -14.02 -9.04
CA GLU A 38 -3.20 -13.49 -10.26
C GLU A 38 -4.56 -12.85 -9.95
N LEU A 39 -5.41 -13.53 -9.18
CA LEU A 39 -6.73 -13.01 -8.79
C LEU A 39 -6.61 -11.77 -7.92
N ALA A 40 -5.73 -11.79 -6.91
CA ALA A 40 -5.54 -10.67 -5.99
C ALA A 40 -4.98 -9.41 -6.67
N LEU A 41 -4.29 -9.53 -7.80
CA LEU A 41 -3.80 -8.40 -8.58
C LEU A 41 -4.77 -7.94 -9.67
N ALA A 42 -5.61 -8.84 -10.17
CA ALA A 42 -6.58 -8.53 -11.22
C ALA A 42 -7.92 -8.00 -10.69
N THR A 43 -8.24 -8.27 -9.42
CA THR A 43 -9.56 -7.99 -8.83
C THR A 43 -9.43 -7.34 -7.47
N ASP A 44 -10.29 -6.36 -7.19
CA ASP A 44 -10.38 -5.72 -5.88
C ASP A 44 -11.12 -6.62 -4.87
N TYR A 45 -10.42 -7.04 -3.82
CA TYR A 45 -11.00 -7.75 -2.68
C TYR A 45 -10.99 -6.87 -1.43
N ASP A 46 -11.98 -7.07 -0.55
CA ASP A 46 -12.05 -6.40 0.75
C ASP A 46 -11.19 -7.12 1.82
N LEU A 47 -10.92 -8.42 1.62
CA LEU A 47 -10.08 -9.26 2.48
C LEU A 47 -9.57 -10.48 1.69
N ILE A 48 -8.33 -10.89 1.97
CA ILE A 48 -7.76 -12.15 1.51
C ILE A 48 -7.56 -13.08 2.72
N LEU A 49 -8.25 -14.21 2.74
CA LEU A 49 -7.98 -15.34 3.65
C LEU A 49 -6.99 -16.26 2.96
N LEU A 50 -5.80 -16.44 3.54
CA LEU A 50 -4.68 -17.07 2.85
C LEU A 50 -4.06 -18.17 3.70
N ASP A 51 -4.17 -19.42 3.27
CA ASP A 51 -3.39 -20.50 3.89
C ASP A 51 -1.89 -20.25 3.69
N VAL A 52 -1.12 -20.48 4.76
CA VAL A 52 0.35 -20.45 4.73
C VAL A 52 0.89 -21.60 3.88
N VAL A 53 0.32 -22.79 3.97
CA VAL A 53 0.78 -23.96 3.22
C VAL A 53 -0.10 -24.11 1.99
N LEU A 54 0.45 -23.78 0.82
CA LEU A 54 -0.27 -23.85 -0.45
C LEU A 54 0.58 -24.52 -1.52
N PRO A 55 -0.03 -25.18 -2.51
CA PRO A 55 0.69 -25.70 -3.66
C PRO A 55 1.22 -24.55 -4.54
N ARG A 56 2.36 -24.80 -5.18
CA ARG A 56 3.12 -23.89 -6.08
C ARG A 56 3.84 -22.74 -5.37
N VAL A 57 3.11 -21.90 -4.64
CA VAL A 57 3.66 -20.74 -3.91
C VAL A 57 3.04 -20.72 -2.52
N ASP A 58 3.86 -20.58 -1.48
CA ASP A 58 3.39 -20.53 -0.10
C ASP A 58 2.74 -19.17 0.25
N GLY A 59 1.83 -19.17 1.22
CA GLY A 59 1.04 -18.00 1.60
C GLY A 59 1.86 -16.82 2.14
N ILE A 60 3.00 -17.08 2.80
CA ILE A 60 3.87 -16.02 3.31
C ILE A 60 4.55 -15.30 2.14
N ASN A 61 5.03 -16.04 1.15
CA ASN A 61 5.65 -15.48 -0.04
C ASN A 61 4.63 -14.71 -0.90
N ILE A 62 3.40 -15.22 -1.05
CA ILE A 62 2.30 -14.48 -1.70
C ILE A 62 2.05 -13.16 -0.97
N CYS A 63 1.98 -13.18 0.36
CA CYS A 63 1.81 -11.97 1.15
C CYS A 63 2.95 -10.96 0.88
N GLN A 64 4.21 -11.39 0.88
CA GLN A 64 5.36 -10.52 0.58
C GLN A 64 5.26 -9.93 -0.84
N GLN A 65 4.90 -10.74 -1.83
CA GLN A 65 4.78 -10.29 -3.22
C GLN A 65 3.65 -9.27 -3.38
N LEU A 66 2.48 -9.53 -2.79
CA LEU A 66 1.35 -8.59 -2.79
C LEU A 66 1.75 -7.25 -2.14
N ARG A 67 2.47 -7.30 -1.02
CA ARG A 67 2.96 -6.09 -0.35
C ARG A 67 4.03 -5.34 -1.13
N ALA A 68 4.97 -6.05 -1.75
CA ALA A 68 5.98 -5.45 -2.63
C ALA A 68 5.35 -4.74 -3.84
N GLN A 69 4.19 -5.19 -4.30
CA GLN A 69 3.41 -4.57 -5.36
C GLN A 69 2.44 -3.47 -4.86
N GLY A 70 2.48 -3.14 -3.56
CA GLY A 70 1.66 -2.09 -2.97
C GLY A 70 0.20 -2.47 -2.72
N CYS A 71 -0.15 -3.76 -2.74
CA CYS A 71 -1.50 -4.22 -2.40
C CYS A 71 -1.81 -3.92 -0.93
N LEU A 72 -2.93 -3.24 -0.68
CA LEU A 72 -3.36 -2.82 0.66
C LEU A 72 -4.53 -3.63 1.20
N THR A 73 -5.08 -4.55 0.40
CA THR A 73 -6.14 -5.43 0.85
C THR A 73 -5.69 -6.16 2.12
N PRO A 74 -6.51 -6.16 3.18
CA PRO A 74 -6.24 -6.92 4.39
C PRO A 74 -5.93 -8.39 4.06
N ILE A 75 -4.88 -8.96 4.66
CA ILE A 75 -4.49 -10.36 4.51
C ILE A 75 -4.56 -11.03 5.88
N LEU A 76 -5.39 -12.05 6.02
CA LEU A 76 -5.49 -12.91 7.20
C LEU A 76 -4.89 -14.28 6.88
N LEU A 77 -3.77 -14.62 7.53
CA LEU A 77 -3.12 -15.91 7.33
C LEU A 77 -3.82 -17.02 8.11
N LEU A 78 -4.07 -18.16 7.48
CA LEU A 78 -4.50 -19.40 8.14
C LEU A 78 -3.29 -20.32 8.27
N THR A 79 -2.93 -20.75 9.48
CA THR A 79 -1.71 -21.53 9.72
C THR A 79 -1.99 -22.78 10.54
N ALA A 80 -1.46 -23.94 10.15
CA ALA A 80 -1.55 -25.17 10.95
C ALA A 80 -0.56 -25.22 12.13
N GLU A 81 0.38 -24.28 12.22
CA GLU A 81 1.47 -24.32 13.19
C GLU A 81 1.35 -23.20 14.23
N ASP A 82 1.28 -23.60 15.50
CA ASP A 82 1.19 -22.70 16.67
C ASP A 82 2.54 -22.07 17.07
N SER A 83 3.63 -22.38 16.35
CA SER A 83 4.96 -21.86 16.69
C SER A 83 5.03 -20.34 16.50
N HIS A 84 5.39 -19.61 17.57
CA HIS A 84 5.56 -18.14 17.55
C HIS A 84 6.43 -17.67 16.38
N THR A 85 7.41 -18.47 15.95
CA THR A 85 8.30 -18.18 14.82
C THR A 85 7.57 -18.02 13.48
N LYS A 86 6.59 -18.87 13.15
CA LYS A 86 5.87 -18.74 11.87
C LYS A 86 4.86 -17.60 11.89
N LYS A 87 4.23 -17.35 13.04
CA LYS A 87 3.33 -16.20 13.26
C LYS A 87 4.06 -14.88 13.00
N ILE A 88 5.26 -14.73 13.58
CA ILE A 88 6.13 -13.56 13.39
C ILE A 88 6.51 -13.42 11.91
N LYS A 89 6.95 -14.49 11.25
CA LYS A 89 7.28 -14.46 9.81
C LYS A 89 6.13 -14.01 8.93
N GLY A 90 4.90 -14.41 9.25
CA GLY A 90 3.70 -13.99 8.54
C GLY A 90 3.42 -12.50 8.71
N LEU A 91 3.53 -11.97 9.92
CA LEU A 91 3.37 -10.55 10.20
C LEU A 91 4.49 -9.69 9.59
N ASP A 92 5.75 -10.14 9.68
CA ASP A 92 6.92 -9.49 9.06
C ASP A 92 6.83 -9.48 7.51
N ALA A 93 6.14 -10.47 6.92
CA ALA A 93 5.80 -10.50 5.51
C ALA A 93 4.69 -9.50 5.11
N GLY A 94 4.12 -8.80 6.08
CA GLY A 94 3.09 -7.78 5.91
C GLY A 94 1.66 -8.32 6.00
N ALA A 95 1.44 -9.51 6.56
CA ALA A 95 0.09 -9.97 6.87
C ALA A 95 -0.53 -9.09 7.96
N ASP A 96 -1.84 -8.87 7.89
CA ASP A 96 -2.53 -7.99 8.84
C ASP A 96 -2.90 -8.71 10.13
N ASP A 97 -3.12 -10.02 10.09
CA ASP A 97 -3.36 -10.88 11.24
C ASP A 97 -3.20 -12.36 10.84
N TYR A 98 -3.32 -13.28 11.79
CA TYR A 98 -3.28 -14.73 11.54
C TYR A 98 -4.29 -15.49 12.42
N VAL A 99 -4.68 -16.70 12.00
CA VAL A 99 -5.49 -17.66 12.78
C VAL A 99 -4.90 -19.06 12.67
N ILE A 100 -4.88 -19.80 13.78
CA ILE A 100 -4.28 -21.13 13.89
C ILE A 100 -5.33 -22.21 13.63
N LYS A 101 -5.01 -23.20 12.80
CA LYS A 101 -5.83 -24.39 12.54
C LYS A 101 -5.54 -25.47 13.59
N PRO A 102 -6.56 -26.17 14.12
CA PRO A 102 -7.98 -25.95 13.90
C PRO A 102 -8.45 -24.68 14.63
N PHE A 103 -9.16 -23.80 13.92
CA PHE A 103 -9.59 -22.51 14.48
C PHE A 103 -10.99 -22.58 15.08
N ASN A 104 -11.22 -21.76 16.10
CA ASN A 104 -12.57 -21.42 16.53
C ASN A 104 -13.22 -20.53 15.45
N LEU A 105 -14.33 -20.98 14.87
CA LEU A 105 -15.03 -20.24 13.81
C LEU A 105 -15.53 -18.88 14.26
N GLU A 106 -15.95 -18.73 15.51
CA GLU A 106 -16.42 -17.45 16.03
C GLU A 106 -15.28 -16.44 16.15
N GLU A 107 -14.11 -16.89 16.58
CA GLU A 107 -12.88 -16.08 16.62
C GLU A 107 -12.46 -15.65 15.21
N LEU A 108 -12.42 -16.59 14.26
CA LEU A 108 -12.08 -16.28 12.87
C LEU A 108 -13.00 -15.20 12.30
N LEU A 109 -14.32 -15.35 12.50
CA LEU A 109 -15.29 -14.35 12.06
C LEU A 109 -15.12 -13.00 12.77
N ALA A 110 -14.71 -13.00 14.04
CA ALA A 110 -14.43 -11.77 14.78
C ALA A 110 -13.22 -11.02 14.19
N ARG A 111 -12.13 -11.73 13.89
CA ARG A 111 -10.94 -11.17 13.23
C ARG A 111 -11.24 -10.64 11.84
N ILE A 112 -12.04 -11.38 11.05
CA ILE A 112 -12.52 -10.93 9.73
C ILE A 112 -13.28 -9.60 9.85
N ARG A 113 -14.24 -9.51 10.77
CA ARG A 113 -14.99 -8.26 11.02
C ARG A 113 -14.08 -7.12 11.43
N ALA A 114 -13.10 -7.38 12.30
CA ALA A 114 -12.13 -6.38 12.74
C ALA A 114 -11.30 -5.86 11.57
N LEU A 115 -10.81 -6.75 10.70
CA LEU A 115 -10.05 -6.38 9.49
C LEU A 115 -10.88 -5.55 8.51
N LEU A 116 -12.12 -5.95 8.25
CA LEU A 116 -13.02 -5.27 7.30
C LEU A 116 -13.48 -3.89 7.80
N ARG A 117 -13.60 -3.69 9.12
CA ARG A 117 -13.93 -2.37 9.70
C ARG A 117 -12.85 -1.33 9.39
N ARG A 118 -11.59 -1.74 9.33
CA ARG A 118 -10.43 -0.86 9.12
C ARG A 118 -10.37 -0.23 7.72
N SER A 119 -11.03 -0.85 6.74
CA SER A 119 -10.99 -0.42 5.34
C SER A 119 -12.15 0.52 4.96
N SER A 120 -13.16 0.68 5.83
CA SER A 120 -14.35 1.50 5.58
C SER A 120 -14.31 2.79 6.42
N GLU A 121 -14.64 3.94 5.82
CA GLU A 121 -14.73 5.26 6.50
C GLU A 121 -15.80 5.31 7.62
N THR A 122 -16.59 4.26 7.80
CA THR A 122 -17.61 4.12 8.84
C THR A 122 -17.14 3.12 9.92
N THR A 123 -16.72 3.66 11.06
CA THR A 123 -16.07 2.92 12.16
C THR A 123 -17.00 2.55 13.32
N THR A 124 -18.28 2.92 13.26
CA THR A 124 -19.28 2.47 14.22
C THR A 124 -19.66 1.02 13.94
N PRO A 125 -19.69 0.11 14.95
CA PRO A 125 -20.10 -1.28 14.74
C PRO A 125 -21.54 -1.36 14.23
N ILE A 126 -22.34 -0.31 14.43
CA ILE A 126 -23.70 -0.17 13.90
C ILE A 126 -23.73 1.03 12.96
N ILE A 127 -24.16 0.83 11.71
CA ILE A 127 -24.27 1.92 10.72
C ILE A 127 -25.66 2.52 10.81
N GLU A 128 -25.76 3.75 11.31
CA GLU A 128 -27.01 4.51 11.40
C GLU A 128 -27.02 5.64 10.36
N LEU A 129 -28.04 5.64 9.49
CA LEU A 129 -28.27 6.69 8.51
C LEU A 129 -29.74 7.09 8.48
N GLY A 130 -30.05 8.16 9.20
CA GLY A 130 -31.43 8.66 9.35
C GLY A 130 -32.30 7.63 10.06
N ALA A 131 -33.32 7.13 9.37
CA ALA A 131 -34.21 6.09 9.88
C ALA A 131 -33.68 4.65 9.71
N LEU A 132 -32.59 4.43 8.97
CA LEU A 132 -31.99 3.11 8.78
C LEU A 132 -30.91 2.85 9.83
N ARG A 133 -30.93 1.65 10.42
CA ARG A 133 -29.89 1.14 11.31
C ARG A 133 -29.49 -0.27 10.90
N LEU A 134 -28.22 -0.47 10.58
CA LEU A 134 -27.63 -1.76 10.22
C LEU A 134 -26.72 -2.23 11.36
N ASP A 135 -26.96 -3.46 11.81
CA ASP A 135 -26.11 -4.18 12.73
C ASP A 135 -25.44 -5.35 11.96
N PRO A 136 -24.13 -5.24 11.65
CA PRO A 136 -23.36 -6.28 10.98
C PRO A 136 -23.08 -7.51 11.87
N ILE A 137 -23.24 -7.41 13.20
CA ILE A 137 -23.03 -8.55 14.12
C ILE A 137 -24.21 -9.50 14.04
N SER A 138 -25.43 -8.96 14.06
CA SER A 138 -26.66 -9.75 13.95
C SER A 138 -27.15 -9.94 12.51
N CYS A 139 -26.50 -9.32 11.53
CA CYS A 139 -26.95 -9.21 10.13
C CYS A 139 -28.38 -8.65 10.01
N GLN A 140 -28.74 -7.71 10.88
CA GLN A 140 -30.09 -7.12 10.92
C GLN A 140 -30.09 -5.68 10.44
N ILE A 141 -31.08 -5.32 9.63
CA ILE A 141 -31.34 -3.94 9.24
C ILE A 141 -32.73 -3.56 9.72
N THR A 142 -32.82 -2.44 10.42
CA THR A 142 -34.08 -1.86 10.89
C THR A 142 -34.35 -0.52 10.20
N TYR A 143 -35.62 -0.21 9.97
CA TYR A 143 -36.10 1.09 9.49
C TYR A 143 -37.09 1.65 10.53
N GLN A 144 -36.80 2.82 11.10
CA GLN A 144 -37.55 3.41 12.23
C GLN A 144 -37.74 2.42 13.40
N GLY A 145 -36.72 1.61 13.69
CA GLY A 145 -36.76 0.58 14.73
C GLY A 145 -37.56 -0.68 14.39
N LYS A 146 -38.18 -0.77 13.19
CA LYS A 146 -38.83 -2.01 12.71
C LYS A 146 -37.85 -2.85 11.89
N LEU A 147 -37.75 -4.14 12.20
CA LEU A 147 -36.89 -5.08 11.48
C LEU A 147 -37.35 -5.29 10.03
N LEU A 148 -36.43 -5.13 9.07
CA LEU A 148 -36.66 -5.43 7.66
C LEU A 148 -36.40 -6.92 7.38
N ARG A 149 -37.40 -7.62 6.84
CA ARG A 149 -37.24 -9.03 6.41
C ARG A 149 -36.64 -9.09 5.01
N LEU A 150 -35.32 -9.04 4.92
CA LEU A 150 -34.57 -9.04 3.67
C LEU A 150 -34.08 -10.46 3.31
N THR A 151 -33.99 -10.74 2.01
CA THR A 151 -33.21 -11.88 1.49
C THR A 151 -31.71 -11.55 1.53
N ALA A 152 -30.83 -12.55 1.43
CA ALA A 152 -29.38 -12.34 1.50
C ALA A 152 -28.87 -11.29 0.48
N LYS A 153 -29.34 -11.34 -0.77
CA LYS A 153 -28.95 -10.36 -1.81
C LYS A 153 -29.52 -8.96 -1.56
N GLU A 154 -30.71 -8.86 -0.99
CA GLU A 154 -31.29 -7.57 -0.61
C GLU A 154 -30.58 -6.94 0.59
N TYR A 155 -30.15 -7.76 1.56
CA TYR A 155 -29.30 -7.32 2.67
C TYR A 155 -27.98 -6.79 2.14
N ALA A 156 -27.27 -7.57 1.32
CA ALA A 156 -25.96 -7.20 0.78
C ALA A 156 -26.03 -5.92 -0.08
N LEU A 157 -27.10 -5.75 -0.87
CA LEU A 157 -27.38 -4.50 -1.60
C LEU A 157 -27.53 -3.31 -0.65
N LEU A 158 -28.35 -3.45 0.39
CA LEU A 158 -28.63 -2.34 1.32
C LEU A 158 -27.41 -2.00 2.18
N GLU A 159 -26.64 -3.01 2.60
CA GLU A 159 -25.36 -2.84 3.28
C GLU A 159 -24.35 -2.08 2.41
N LEU A 160 -24.20 -2.49 1.14
CA LEU A 160 -23.32 -1.82 0.19
C LEU A 160 -23.68 -0.34 0.04
N PHE A 161 -24.97 -0.01 -0.08
CA PHE A 161 -25.45 1.36 -0.14
C PHE A 161 -25.25 2.14 1.17
N LEU A 162 -25.44 1.52 2.33
CA LEU A 162 -25.26 2.18 3.64
C LEU A 162 -23.79 2.50 3.92
N ARG A 163 -22.88 1.57 3.60
CA ARG A 163 -21.43 1.78 3.71
C ARG A 163 -20.92 2.83 2.72
N ASN A 164 -21.56 2.95 1.55
CA ASN A 164 -21.19 3.87 0.47
C ASN A 164 -22.30 4.90 0.19
N HIS A 165 -22.80 5.55 1.23
CA HIS A 165 -24.02 6.36 1.20
C HIS A 165 -24.01 7.56 0.25
N GLN A 166 -22.84 7.97 -0.26
CA GLN A 166 -22.70 9.06 -1.25
C GLN A 166 -22.41 8.57 -2.69
N ARG A 167 -22.19 7.27 -2.89
CA ARG A 167 -21.75 6.69 -4.18
C ARG A 167 -22.94 6.27 -5.05
N ILE A 168 -22.76 6.41 -6.37
CA ILE A 168 -23.66 5.85 -7.39
C ILE A 168 -23.06 4.53 -7.87
N PHE A 169 -23.86 3.47 -7.92
CA PHE A 169 -23.45 2.16 -8.43
C PHE A 169 -24.19 1.84 -9.74
N SER A 170 -23.44 1.50 -10.79
CA SER A 170 -24.01 1.00 -12.05
C SER A 170 -24.55 -0.43 -11.88
N GLN A 171 -25.32 -0.93 -12.87
CA GLN A 171 -25.83 -2.32 -12.83
C GLN A 171 -24.69 -3.33 -12.90
N SER A 172 -23.68 -3.11 -13.74
CA SER A 172 -22.47 -3.93 -13.82
C SER A 172 -21.66 -3.89 -12.53
N SER A 173 -21.41 -2.72 -11.95
CA SER A 173 -20.67 -2.63 -10.68
C SER A 173 -21.43 -3.30 -9.53
N LEU A 174 -22.76 -3.24 -9.49
CA LEU A 174 -23.52 -4.01 -8.50
C LEU A 174 -23.39 -5.52 -8.73
N LEU A 175 -23.35 -5.98 -9.99
CA LEU A 175 -23.10 -7.37 -10.33
C LEU A 175 -21.73 -7.84 -9.82
N ASP A 176 -20.68 -7.09 -10.15
CA ASP A 176 -19.30 -7.42 -9.80
C ASP A 176 -19.05 -7.42 -8.28
N ASN A 177 -19.77 -6.58 -7.52
CA ASN A 177 -19.61 -6.48 -6.07
C ASN A 177 -20.43 -7.48 -5.25
N LEU A 178 -21.48 -8.08 -5.84
CA LEU A 178 -22.48 -8.86 -5.09
C LEU A 178 -22.71 -10.28 -5.61
N TRP A 179 -22.15 -10.64 -6.76
CA TRP A 179 -22.24 -11.97 -7.35
C TRP A 179 -20.85 -12.54 -7.68
N SER A 180 -20.69 -13.85 -7.52
CA SER A 180 -19.46 -14.58 -7.84
C SER A 180 -19.38 -14.85 -9.33
N PHE A 181 -18.17 -15.08 -9.84
CA PHE A 181 -17.92 -15.34 -11.26
C PHE A 181 -18.71 -16.55 -11.79
N ASP A 182 -18.94 -17.55 -10.93
CA ASP A 182 -19.62 -18.80 -11.28
C ASP A 182 -21.16 -18.71 -11.25
N GLU A 183 -21.74 -17.62 -10.71
CA GLU A 183 -23.20 -17.45 -10.55
C GLU A 183 -23.75 -16.14 -11.15
N ALA A 184 -22.98 -15.43 -11.98
CA ALA A 184 -23.31 -14.09 -12.46
C ALA A 184 -24.66 -14.04 -13.21
N PRO A 185 -25.71 -13.42 -12.65
CA PRO A 185 -27.01 -13.32 -13.31
C PRO A 185 -27.04 -12.15 -14.30
N THR A 186 -28.07 -12.10 -15.15
CA THR A 186 -28.29 -10.95 -16.05
C THR A 186 -28.60 -9.65 -15.28
N GLU A 187 -28.33 -8.49 -15.88
CA GLU A 187 -28.64 -7.16 -15.30
C GLU A 187 -30.11 -7.00 -14.85
N ASN A 188 -31.03 -7.75 -15.45
CA ASN A 188 -32.45 -7.78 -15.07
C ASN A 188 -32.66 -8.28 -13.63
N THR A 189 -31.79 -9.14 -13.12
CA THR A 189 -31.85 -9.66 -11.75
C THR A 189 -31.56 -8.57 -10.72
N VAL A 190 -30.60 -7.68 -10.99
CA VAL A 190 -30.33 -6.50 -10.15
C VAL A 190 -31.58 -5.63 -10.06
N ARG A 191 -32.26 -5.37 -11.19
CA ARG A 191 -33.49 -4.57 -11.22
C ARG A 191 -34.61 -5.19 -10.38
N ALA A 192 -34.75 -6.51 -10.40
CA ALA A 192 -35.74 -7.23 -9.61
C ALA A 192 -35.49 -7.09 -8.10
N HIS A 193 -34.24 -7.25 -7.65
CA HIS A 193 -33.88 -7.07 -6.23
C HIS A 193 -34.05 -5.63 -5.76
N ILE A 194 -33.66 -4.63 -6.56
CA ILE A 194 -33.89 -3.21 -6.22
C ILE A 194 -35.39 -2.91 -6.10
N LYS A 195 -36.22 -3.44 -7.00
CA LYS A 195 -37.68 -3.29 -6.95
C LYS A 195 -38.27 -3.91 -5.68
N SER A 196 -37.84 -5.12 -5.33
CA SER A 196 -38.27 -5.82 -4.11
C SER A 196 -37.84 -5.08 -2.83
N LEU A 197 -36.58 -4.62 -2.78
CA LEU A 197 -36.04 -3.86 -1.65
C LEU A 197 -36.80 -2.54 -1.41
N ARG A 198 -37.15 -1.82 -2.49
CA ARG A 198 -38.02 -0.63 -2.40
C ARG A 198 -39.40 -0.95 -1.84
N ALA A 199 -40.02 -2.05 -2.26
CA ALA A 199 -41.32 -2.46 -1.75
C ALA A 199 -41.28 -2.73 -0.24
N LYS A 200 -40.28 -3.48 0.23
CA LYS A 200 -40.08 -3.79 1.65
C LYS A 200 -39.80 -2.55 2.51
N LEU A 201 -39.05 -1.59 1.98
CA LEU A 201 -38.81 -0.31 2.66
C LEU A 201 -40.09 0.55 2.75
N ARG A 202 -40.94 0.53 1.70
CA ARG A 202 -42.24 1.21 1.73
C ARG A 202 -43.20 0.57 2.74
N GLU A 203 -43.25 -0.76 2.80
CA GLU A 203 -44.02 -1.49 3.82
C GLU A 203 -43.58 -1.15 5.25
N ALA A 204 -42.27 -0.93 5.45
CA ALA A 204 -41.72 -0.52 6.73
C ALA A 204 -41.99 0.96 7.10
N GLY A 205 -42.55 1.76 6.17
CA GLY A 205 -42.98 3.14 6.40
C GLY A 205 -42.22 4.21 5.61
N ALA A 206 -41.37 3.84 4.64
CA ALA A 206 -40.67 4.82 3.81
C ALA A 206 -41.61 5.52 2.82
N LYS A 207 -41.72 6.85 2.92
CA LYS A 207 -42.61 7.69 2.10
C LYS A 207 -42.07 7.99 0.68
N ALA A 208 -40.77 7.79 0.47
CA ALA A 208 -40.07 8.04 -0.79
C ALA A 208 -39.13 6.87 -1.12
N ASP A 209 -38.66 6.81 -2.37
CA ASP A 209 -37.68 5.81 -2.80
C ASP A 209 -36.32 6.09 -2.14
N VAL A 210 -36.08 5.40 -1.03
CA VAL A 210 -34.83 5.39 -0.26
C VAL A 210 -33.63 5.04 -1.14
N ILE A 211 -33.83 4.17 -2.13
CA ILE A 211 -32.85 3.89 -3.18
C ILE A 211 -33.34 4.55 -4.46
N ALA A 212 -32.68 5.60 -4.92
CA ALA A 212 -33.06 6.35 -6.11
C ALA A 212 -32.42 5.76 -7.38
N THR A 213 -33.16 5.73 -8.49
CA THR A 213 -32.60 5.45 -9.81
C THR A 213 -32.03 6.73 -10.39
N VAL A 214 -30.75 6.71 -10.78
CA VAL A 214 -30.10 7.77 -11.55
C VAL A 214 -30.06 7.33 -13.01
N TYR A 215 -30.96 7.88 -13.83
CA TYR A 215 -31.08 7.50 -15.25
C TYR A 215 -29.73 7.59 -15.98
N GLY A 216 -29.33 6.52 -16.65
CA GLY A 216 -28.06 6.41 -17.38
C GLY A 216 -26.84 6.02 -16.54
N PHE A 217 -26.91 6.08 -15.20
CA PHE A 217 -25.75 5.87 -14.33
C PHE A 217 -25.93 4.75 -13.28
N GLY A 218 -27.17 4.42 -12.88
CA GLY A 218 -27.45 3.31 -11.98
C GLY A 218 -28.29 3.67 -10.76
N TYR A 219 -27.86 3.28 -9.57
CA TYR A 219 -28.61 3.42 -8.31
C TYR A 219 -27.78 4.11 -7.23
N ARG A 220 -28.45 4.86 -6.35
CA ARG A 220 -27.82 5.49 -5.18
C ARG A 220 -28.75 5.53 -3.98
N LEU A 221 -28.19 5.67 -2.78
CA LEU A 221 -28.98 5.93 -1.58
C LEU A 221 -29.40 7.41 -1.51
N ASN A 222 -30.66 7.65 -1.16
CA ASN A 222 -31.20 9.00 -1.01
C ASN A 222 -31.08 9.48 0.45
N THR A 223 -29.89 9.95 0.80
CA THR A 223 -29.53 10.44 2.14
C THR A 223 -30.45 11.56 2.65
N GLN A 224 -30.88 12.48 1.76
CA GLN A 224 -31.73 13.61 2.14
C GLN A 224 -33.12 13.17 2.62
N GLU A 225 -33.71 12.14 2.01
CA GLU A 225 -35.02 11.59 2.44
C GLU A 225 -34.91 10.76 3.72
N LEU A 226 -33.81 10.02 3.90
CA LEU A 226 -33.53 9.29 5.15
C LEU A 226 -33.37 10.22 6.34
N ILE A 227 -32.77 11.41 6.14
CA ILE A 227 -32.61 12.43 7.17
C ILE A 227 -33.95 13.15 7.45
N LYS A 228 -34.76 13.45 6.43
CA LYS A 228 -36.10 14.05 6.61
C LYS A 228 -37.05 13.15 7.40
N SER A 229 -37.06 11.84 7.10
CA SER A 229 -37.91 10.86 7.80
C SER A 229 -37.54 10.65 9.27
N ALA A 230 -36.28 10.91 9.66
CA ALA A 230 -35.86 10.98 11.06
C ALA A 230 -36.21 12.33 11.72
N GLY A 231 -36.21 13.42 10.96
CA GLY A 231 -36.57 14.77 11.42
C GLY A 231 -38.05 14.92 11.79
N GLU A 232 -38.96 14.18 11.14
CA GLU A 232 -40.40 14.21 11.46
C GLU A 232 -40.73 13.65 12.85
N GLN A 233 -39.89 12.76 13.43
CA GLN A 233 -40.06 12.28 14.81
C GLN A 233 -39.48 13.23 15.86
N LYS A 234 -38.43 13.99 15.55
CA LYS A 234 -37.87 15.00 16.47
C LYS A 234 -38.74 16.27 16.60
N LEU A 235 -39.66 16.51 15.67
CA LEU A 235 -40.59 17.66 15.75
C LEU A 235 -41.71 17.50 16.78
N ALA A 236 -41.92 16.32 17.36
CA ALA A 236 -42.82 16.11 18.49
C ALA A 236 -42.17 16.46 19.85
N SER A 237 -40.84 16.57 19.92
CA SER A 237 -40.09 16.92 21.12
C SER A 237 -39.32 18.24 20.94
N LYS A 238 -40.07 19.34 21.05
CA LYS A 238 -39.63 20.67 21.53
C LYS A 238 -38.33 21.27 20.95
N LYS A 239 -38.53 22.19 20.01
CA LYS A 239 -38.12 23.61 20.07
C LYS A 239 -36.89 23.95 20.94
N ALA A 240 -35.74 24.20 20.30
CA ALA A 240 -34.95 25.40 20.55
C ALA A 240 -34.00 25.68 19.36
N SER A 241 -34.14 26.87 18.79
CA SER A 241 -33.17 27.64 17.99
C SER A 241 -32.74 27.14 16.60
N GLN A 242 -33.31 27.79 15.59
CA GLN A 242 -32.87 27.88 14.18
C GLN A 242 -31.55 28.67 14.09
N HIS A 243 -30.59 28.36 13.22
CA HIS A 243 -30.38 28.81 11.82
C HIS A 243 -29.03 28.21 11.37
N GLN A 244 -28.68 27.89 10.12
CA GLN A 244 -29.26 27.97 8.78
C GLN A 244 -28.39 27.06 7.87
N VAL A 245 -29.02 26.52 6.83
CA VAL A 245 -28.47 25.81 5.65
C VAL A 245 -27.72 26.84 4.77
N SER A 246 -26.66 26.56 3.99
CA SER A 246 -26.68 25.94 2.65
C SER A 246 -25.30 26.05 1.97
N SER A 247 -24.86 25.02 1.22
CA SER A 247 -24.51 25.03 -0.22
C SER A 247 -23.05 24.56 -0.40
N PHE A 248 -22.59 23.72 -1.34
CA PHE A 248 -22.92 23.48 -2.74
C PHE A 248 -22.61 22.03 -3.18
N ILE A 249 -23.27 21.62 -4.26
CA ILE A 249 -23.06 20.43 -5.11
C ILE A 249 -22.05 20.78 -6.22
N GLN A 250 -21.23 19.83 -6.73
CA GLN A 250 -21.22 19.30 -8.13
C GLN A 250 -19.85 18.73 -8.62
N HIS A 251 -19.94 17.69 -9.50
CA HIS A 251 -18.93 17.09 -10.41
C HIS A 251 -17.96 16.02 -9.89
N SER A 252 -17.43 15.08 -10.70
CA SER A 252 -17.88 14.08 -11.68
C SER A 252 -16.61 13.31 -12.11
N VAL A 253 -16.66 11.99 -12.23
CA VAL A 253 -15.48 11.08 -12.34
C VAL A 253 -15.11 10.77 -13.81
N PRO A 254 -13.81 10.69 -14.19
CA PRO A 254 -13.36 10.04 -15.42
C PRO A 254 -12.81 8.62 -15.22
N ILE A 255 -12.94 7.84 -16.29
CA ILE A 255 -12.65 6.42 -16.52
C ILE A 255 -11.15 6.23 -16.86
N ALA A 256 -10.49 5.21 -16.30
CA ALA A 256 -9.07 4.90 -16.55
C ALA A 256 -8.87 3.76 -17.57
N ASN A 257 -7.92 3.93 -18.49
CA ASN A 257 -7.43 2.91 -19.42
C ASN A 257 -5.88 2.88 -19.45
N SER A 258 -5.32 1.68 -19.35
CA SER A 258 -4.09 1.14 -19.99
C SER A 258 -2.83 2.03 -20.18
N ARG A 259 -1.83 1.92 -19.30
CA ARG A 259 -0.40 2.14 -19.62
C ARG A 259 0.52 1.27 -18.75
N GLY A 260 0.99 0.14 -19.30
CA GLY A 260 1.90 -0.76 -18.60
C GLY A 260 2.59 -1.76 -19.52
N LYS A 261 3.29 -1.30 -20.56
CA LYS A 261 3.98 -2.22 -21.49
C LYS A 261 5.33 -1.80 -22.08
N GLN A 262 6.01 -0.74 -21.62
CA GLN A 262 7.22 -0.23 -22.30
C GLN A 262 8.51 -0.08 -21.47
N LYS A 263 8.59 -0.63 -20.24
CA LYS A 263 9.81 -0.48 -19.40
C LYS A 263 10.69 -1.74 -19.27
N MET A 264 10.41 -2.80 -20.03
CA MET A 264 10.89 -4.16 -19.74
C MET A 264 11.96 -4.71 -20.71
N THR A 265 12.52 -3.91 -21.62
CA THR A 265 13.35 -4.44 -22.73
C THR A 265 14.87 -4.32 -22.56
N SER A 266 15.42 -3.46 -21.69
CA SER A 266 16.89 -3.35 -21.52
C SER A 266 17.51 -4.37 -20.54
N GLN A 267 16.72 -4.92 -19.62
CA GLN A 267 17.18 -5.93 -18.65
C GLN A 267 17.25 -7.36 -19.25
N LEU A 268 16.51 -7.63 -20.32
CA LEU A 268 16.39 -8.96 -20.93
C LEU A 268 17.65 -9.37 -21.73
N ALA A 269 18.35 -8.41 -22.34
CA ALA A 269 19.55 -8.67 -23.15
C ALA A 269 20.73 -9.21 -22.32
N ALA A 270 20.90 -8.72 -21.08
CA ALA A 270 21.97 -9.16 -20.18
C ALA A 270 21.69 -10.51 -19.51
N ILE A 271 20.40 -10.86 -19.35
CA ILE A 271 19.98 -12.17 -18.85
C ILE A 271 20.18 -13.25 -19.93
N TRP A 272 19.95 -12.91 -21.20
CA TRP A 272 20.13 -13.85 -22.32
C TRP A 272 21.57 -14.37 -22.46
N GLU A 273 22.58 -13.50 -22.37
CA GLU A 273 24.01 -13.90 -22.45
C GLU A 273 24.42 -14.87 -21.31
N ARG A 274 23.73 -14.85 -20.16
CA ARG A 274 24.01 -15.76 -19.03
C ARG A 274 23.31 -17.12 -19.13
N VAL A 275 22.33 -17.27 -20.03
CA VAL A 275 21.51 -18.49 -20.12
C VAL A 275 21.67 -19.20 -21.47
N LYS A 276 22.28 -18.55 -22.48
CA LYS A 276 22.51 -19.08 -23.83
C LYS A 276 23.12 -20.50 -23.86
N ASP A 277 24.12 -20.77 -23.01
CA ASP A 277 24.77 -22.10 -22.93
C ASP A 277 23.83 -23.18 -22.39
N LYS A 278 22.96 -22.83 -21.43
CA LYS A 278 21.94 -23.75 -20.89
C LYS A 278 20.83 -24.01 -21.91
N TYR A 279 20.48 -23.03 -22.74
CA TYR A 279 19.52 -23.21 -23.84
C TYR A 279 20.10 -24.10 -24.96
N ALA A 280 21.36 -23.91 -25.33
CA ALA A 280 22.03 -24.74 -26.33
C ALA A 280 22.13 -26.21 -25.92
N ALA A 281 22.48 -26.47 -24.64
CA ALA A 281 22.52 -27.83 -24.10
C ALA A 281 21.14 -28.52 -24.12
N ARG A 282 20.08 -27.78 -23.81
CA ARG A 282 18.69 -28.31 -23.83
C ARG A 282 18.19 -28.55 -25.26
N MET A 283 18.54 -27.68 -26.20
CA MET A 283 18.20 -27.85 -27.61
C MET A 283 18.88 -29.09 -28.20
N SER A 284 20.13 -29.34 -27.83
CA SER A 284 20.90 -30.50 -28.30
C SER A 284 20.23 -31.84 -27.95
N VAL A 285 19.58 -31.94 -26.78
CA VAL A 285 18.85 -33.17 -26.37
C VAL A 285 17.61 -33.39 -27.24
N ILE A 286 16.92 -32.33 -27.64
CA ILE A 286 15.75 -32.41 -28.53
C ILE A 286 16.21 -32.78 -29.95
N GLU A 287 17.31 -32.21 -30.43
CA GLU A 287 17.92 -32.55 -31.73
C GLU A 287 18.40 -34.00 -31.79
N GLN A 288 18.99 -34.52 -30.71
CA GLN A 288 19.39 -35.92 -30.60
C GLN A 288 18.19 -36.86 -30.68
N ALA A 289 17.09 -36.54 -30.00
CA ALA A 289 15.86 -37.33 -30.09
C ALA A 289 15.27 -37.31 -31.51
N VAL A 290 15.29 -36.17 -32.21
CA VAL A 290 14.83 -36.09 -33.61
C VAL A 290 15.72 -36.89 -34.56
N THR A 291 17.05 -36.85 -34.35
CA THR A 291 18.02 -37.61 -35.16
C THR A 291 17.85 -39.11 -34.96
N SER A 292 17.75 -39.58 -33.71
CA SER A 292 17.49 -41.00 -33.42
C SER A 292 16.11 -41.46 -33.91
N LEU A 293 15.12 -40.57 -33.97
CA LEU A 293 13.81 -40.87 -34.55
C LEU A 293 13.87 -41.06 -36.07
N LEU A 294 14.68 -40.27 -36.78
CA LEU A 294 14.89 -40.44 -38.23
C LEU A 294 15.61 -41.75 -38.57
N GLU A 295 16.47 -42.22 -37.68
CA GLU A 295 17.20 -43.50 -37.79
C GLU A 295 16.40 -44.72 -37.29
N ASN A 296 15.13 -44.53 -36.89
CA ASN A 296 14.27 -45.54 -36.26
C ASN A 296 14.85 -46.17 -34.97
N ALA A 297 15.72 -45.46 -34.26
CA ALA A 297 16.42 -45.89 -33.05
C ALA A 297 16.02 -45.11 -31.79
N LEU A 298 14.96 -44.28 -31.85
CA LEU A 298 14.53 -43.48 -30.70
C LEU A 298 14.12 -44.39 -29.53
N THR A 299 14.84 -44.25 -28.42
CA THR A 299 14.50 -44.90 -27.16
C THR A 299 13.45 -44.10 -26.40
N GLU A 300 12.67 -44.81 -25.59
CA GLU A 300 11.61 -44.19 -24.78
C GLU A 300 12.17 -43.22 -23.74
N ASP A 301 13.35 -43.50 -23.20
CA ASP A 301 14.06 -42.61 -22.26
C ASP A 301 14.49 -41.30 -22.94
N LEU A 302 15.09 -41.37 -24.14
CA LEU A 302 15.49 -40.18 -24.89
C LEU A 302 14.28 -39.35 -25.35
N ARG A 303 13.16 -40.01 -25.68
CA ARG A 303 11.89 -39.34 -25.99
C ARG A 303 11.37 -38.54 -24.79
N GLN A 304 11.35 -39.14 -23.60
CA GLN A 304 10.88 -38.48 -22.38
C GLN A 304 11.79 -37.34 -21.97
N GLN A 305 13.12 -37.50 -22.11
CA GLN A 305 14.08 -36.43 -21.86
C GLN A 305 13.86 -35.25 -22.81
N ALA A 306 13.70 -35.49 -24.11
CA ALA A 306 13.41 -34.43 -25.07
C ALA A 306 12.06 -33.73 -24.80
N GLN A 307 11.03 -34.48 -24.39
CA GLN A 307 9.75 -33.91 -23.99
C GLN A 307 9.91 -32.98 -22.78
N GLN A 308 10.64 -33.43 -21.76
CA GLN A 308 10.88 -32.64 -20.55
C GLN A 308 11.71 -31.38 -20.84
N GLN A 309 12.69 -31.45 -21.75
CA GLN A 309 13.44 -30.28 -22.17
C GLN A 309 12.55 -29.29 -22.96
N ALA A 310 11.67 -29.76 -23.84
CA ALA A 310 10.72 -28.90 -24.56
C ALA A 310 9.74 -28.18 -23.60
N HIS A 311 9.22 -28.91 -22.59
CA HIS A 311 8.36 -28.35 -21.55
C HIS A 311 9.08 -27.27 -20.72
N THR A 312 10.32 -27.56 -20.32
CA THR A 312 11.15 -26.65 -19.52
C THR A 312 11.52 -25.40 -20.32
N LEU A 313 11.82 -25.56 -21.62
CA LEU A 313 12.10 -24.46 -22.54
C LEU A 313 10.88 -23.55 -22.74
N ALA A 314 9.68 -24.13 -22.89
CA ALA A 314 8.44 -23.35 -22.98
C ALA A 314 8.18 -22.53 -21.71
N GLY A 315 8.38 -23.12 -20.53
CA GLY A 315 8.20 -22.43 -19.24
C GLY A 315 9.22 -21.30 -19.04
N SER A 316 10.49 -21.54 -19.38
CA SER A 316 11.54 -20.54 -19.21
C SER A 316 11.41 -19.39 -20.22
N LEU A 317 11.18 -19.67 -21.51
CA LEU A 317 11.04 -18.64 -22.54
C LEU A 317 9.78 -17.77 -22.34
N GLY A 318 8.69 -18.35 -21.82
CA GLY A 318 7.48 -17.60 -21.47
C GLY A 318 7.70 -16.63 -20.31
N SER A 319 8.55 -16.99 -19.35
CA SER A 319 8.94 -16.12 -18.23
C SER A 319 9.76 -14.90 -18.67
N PHE A 320 10.35 -14.94 -19.87
CA PHE A 320 11.11 -13.83 -20.48
C PHE A 320 10.32 -13.07 -21.55
N GLY A 321 9.04 -13.40 -21.78
CA GLY A 321 8.16 -12.69 -22.72
C GLY A 321 8.29 -13.13 -24.18
N PHE A 322 8.98 -14.24 -24.47
CA PHE A 322 9.13 -14.77 -25.84
C PHE A 322 7.95 -15.67 -26.22
N GLU A 323 6.79 -15.05 -26.46
CA GLU A 323 5.52 -15.75 -26.72
C GLU A 323 5.59 -16.66 -27.96
N SER A 324 6.21 -16.20 -29.06
CA SER A 324 6.35 -17.00 -30.29
C SER A 324 7.25 -18.23 -30.09
N ALA A 325 8.38 -18.07 -29.38
CA ALA A 325 9.29 -19.16 -29.05
C ALA A 325 8.68 -20.17 -28.06
N THR A 326 7.81 -19.69 -27.17
CA THR A 326 7.07 -20.52 -26.21
C THR A 326 6.05 -21.42 -26.91
N CYS A 327 5.34 -20.88 -27.92
CA CYS A 327 4.42 -21.67 -28.73
C CYS A 327 5.13 -22.79 -29.49
N LEU A 328 6.26 -22.49 -30.16
CA LEU A 328 7.05 -23.50 -30.87
C LEU A 328 7.54 -24.62 -29.94
N CYS A 329 7.95 -24.29 -28.70
CA CYS A 329 8.35 -25.30 -27.71
C CYS A 329 7.18 -26.18 -27.24
N ARG A 330 5.98 -25.61 -27.07
CA ARG A 330 4.78 -26.38 -26.70
C ARG A 330 4.33 -27.30 -27.82
N ASP A 331 4.47 -26.88 -29.08
CA ASP A 331 4.14 -27.73 -30.23
C ASP A 331 5.11 -28.91 -30.32
N MET A 332 6.41 -28.70 -30.07
CA MET A 332 7.38 -29.80 -29.95
C MET A 332 7.06 -30.74 -28.78
N GLU A 333 6.71 -30.20 -27.60
CA GLU A 333 6.31 -30.99 -26.43
C GLU A 333 5.09 -31.87 -26.76
N ASN A 334 4.08 -31.33 -27.43
CA ASN A 334 2.85 -32.04 -27.76
C ASN A 334 3.09 -33.17 -28.76
N ILE A 335 3.95 -32.96 -29.76
CA ILE A 335 4.34 -34.03 -30.70
C ILE A 335 5.06 -35.13 -29.92
N LEU A 336 6.04 -34.77 -29.10
CA LEU A 336 6.82 -35.70 -28.29
C LEU A 336 6.00 -36.43 -27.24
N LYS A 337 4.87 -35.88 -26.78
CA LYS A 337 3.97 -36.46 -25.76
C LYS A 337 3.02 -37.54 -26.29
N SER A 338 2.82 -37.62 -27.61
CA SER A 338 1.84 -38.56 -28.19
C SER A 338 2.20 -40.03 -27.92
N ALA A 339 1.23 -40.83 -27.47
CA ALA A 339 1.42 -42.22 -27.02
C ALA A 339 1.47 -43.27 -28.15
N ALA A 340 1.45 -42.83 -29.42
CA ALA A 340 1.61 -43.70 -30.59
C ALA A 340 3.06 -43.63 -31.08
N LYS A 341 3.61 -44.72 -31.62
CA LYS A 341 4.96 -44.75 -32.21
C LYS A 341 5.11 -43.58 -33.18
N LEU A 342 5.99 -42.64 -32.84
CA LEU A 342 6.29 -41.47 -33.64
C LEU A 342 6.74 -41.90 -35.05
N ASN A 343 6.18 -41.26 -36.08
CA ASN A 343 6.45 -41.61 -37.47
C ASN A 343 7.43 -40.62 -38.13
N GLN A 344 7.95 -40.96 -39.31
CA GLN A 344 8.88 -40.10 -40.05
C GLN A 344 8.30 -38.73 -40.45
N VAL A 345 6.96 -38.59 -40.48
CA VAL A 345 6.30 -37.30 -40.74
C VAL A 345 6.45 -36.38 -39.53
N GLN A 346 6.23 -36.90 -38.33
CA GLN A 346 6.40 -36.17 -37.07
C GLN A 346 7.87 -35.82 -36.81
N ALA A 347 8.81 -36.69 -37.24
CA ALA A 347 10.25 -36.38 -37.17
C ALA A 347 10.62 -35.16 -38.04
N LYS A 348 10.08 -35.08 -39.26
CA LYS A 348 10.27 -33.91 -40.14
C LYS A 348 9.63 -32.65 -39.57
N GLN A 349 8.44 -32.76 -38.97
CA GLN A 349 7.77 -31.62 -38.32
C GLN A 349 8.58 -31.08 -37.13
N LEU A 350 9.12 -31.95 -36.27
CA LEU A 350 9.99 -31.54 -35.17
C LEU A 350 11.26 -30.84 -35.69
N GLN A 351 11.85 -31.34 -36.78
CA GLN A 351 13.02 -30.70 -37.39
C GLN A 351 12.71 -29.28 -37.89
N THR A 352 11.53 -29.05 -38.49
CA THR A 352 11.08 -27.72 -38.92
C THR A 352 10.90 -26.77 -37.73
N LEU A 353 10.25 -27.24 -36.65
CA LEU A 353 10.01 -26.44 -35.45
C LEU A 353 11.30 -26.02 -34.74
N ILE A 354 12.32 -26.89 -34.72
CA ILE A 354 13.64 -26.56 -34.15
C ILE A 354 14.33 -25.46 -34.97
N LEU A 355 14.29 -25.56 -36.31
CA LEU A 355 14.88 -24.55 -37.21
C LEU A 355 14.19 -23.19 -37.06
N GLU A 356 12.86 -23.16 -36.99
CA GLU A 356 12.08 -21.92 -36.77
C GLU A 356 12.37 -21.30 -35.40
N LEU A 357 12.44 -22.12 -34.35
CA LEU A 357 12.74 -21.65 -33.00
C LEU A 357 14.13 -20.99 -32.95
N ARG A 358 15.13 -21.59 -33.60
CA ARG A 358 16.47 -21.00 -33.69
C ARG A 358 16.45 -19.65 -34.40
N HIS A 359 15.70 -19.53 -35.50
CA HIS A 359 15.59 -18.30 -36.24
C HIS A 359 14.93 -17.17 -35.44
N VAL A 360 13.85 -17.48 -34.70
CA VAL A 360 13.16 -16.51 -33.82
C VAL A 360 14.08 -16.00 -32.72
N LEU A 361 14.87 -16.89 -32.12
CA LEU A 361 15.82 -16.53 -31.06
C LEU A 361 17.01 -15.70 -31.61
N GLU A 362 17.42 -15.91 -32.86
CA GLU A 362 18.50 -15.14 -33.50
C GLU A 362 18.04 -13.76 -34.02
N GLN A 363 16.78 -13.60 -34.46
CA GLN A 363 16.27 -12.33 -35.03
C GLN A 363 15.88 -11.27 -33.99
N GLN A 364 15.41 -11.66 -32.79
CA GLN A 364 14.95 -10.71 -31.77
C GLN A 364 16.07 -10.03 -30.96
N LEU A 365 17.33 -10.23 -31.34
CA LEU A 365 18.52 -9.67 -30.66
C LEU A 365 19.14 -8.45 -31.37
N ILE A 366 18.63 -8.05 -32.54
CA ILE A 366 19.31 -7.06 -33.40
C ILE A 366 18.71 -5.64 -33.31
N GLU A 367 17.53 -5.42 -32.72
CA GLU A 367 16.94 -4.08 -32.62
C GLU A 367 16.90 -3.55 -31.18
N ILE A 368 17.95 -2.81 -30.79
CA ILE A 368 17.91 -1.87 -29.65
C ILE A 368 18.29 -0.48 -30.19
N PRO A 369 17.36 0.48 -30.35
CA PRO A 369 17.70 1.88 -30.46
C PRO A 369 18.07 2.42 -29.07
N GLU A 370 19.22 3.08 -28.97
CA GLU A 370 19.66 3.79 -27.77
C GLU A 370 18.63 4.87 -27.35
N GLN A 371 18.15 4.80 -26.10
CA GLN A 371 17.40 5.88 -25.46
C GLN A 371 17.94 6.16 -24.04
N PRO A 372 17.81 7.42 -23.56
CA PRO A 372 18.73 8.01 -22.60
C PRO A 372 18.46 7.57 -21.15
N VAL A 373 19.55 7.42 -20.42
CA VAL A 373 19.60 7.02 -19.00
C VAL A 373 18.87 8.06 -18.13
N ILE A 374 17.79 7.65 -17.48
CA ILE A 374 17.12 8.40 -16.41
C ILE A 374 18.04 8.38 -15.18
N GLN A 375 18.54 9.54 -14.76
CA GLN A 375 19.30 9.68 -13.52
C GLN A 375 18.36 9.59 -12.29
N PRO A 376 18.70 8.82 -11.24
CA PRO A 376 17.95 8.83 -9.99
C PRO A 376 18.16 10.16 -9.24
N SER A 377 17.10 10.58 -8.54
CA SER A 377 17.04 11.74 -7.64
C SER A 377 18.30 11.91 -6.79
N HIS A 378 19.00 13.04 -6.94
CA HIS A 378 20.14 13.40 -6.11
C HIS A 378 19.75 13.45 -4.64
N LEU A 379 20.45 12.67 -3.82
CA LEU A 379 20.53 12.89 -2.37
C LEU A 379 21.12 14.29 -2.16
N SER A 380 20.38 15.18 -1.48
CA SER A 380 20.75 16.59 -1.27
C SER A 380 21.91 16.83 -0.31
N GLN A 381 22.58 15.76 0.14
CA GLN A 381 23.69 15.75 1.09
C GLN A 381 24.73 14.72 0.59
N GLU A 382 26.02 15.06 0.61
CA GLU A 382 27.10 14.14 0.23
C GLU A 382 27.22 13.04 1.31
N TYR A 383 26.58 11.90 1.08
CA TYR A 383 26.67 10.75 1.97
C TYR A 383 27.95 9.97 1.70
N ARG A 384 28.58 9.46 2.76
CA ARG A 384 29.78 8.62 2.71
C ARG A 384 29.45 7.16 3.01
N LEU A 385 29.81 6.29 2.08
CA LEU A 385 29.67 4.85 2.17
C LEU A 385 31.05 4.21 2.36
N LEU A 386 31.21 3.41 3.41
CA LEU A 386 32.35 2.51 3.57
C LEU A 386 31.93 1.09 3.17
N ILE A 387 32.62 0.49 2.21
CA ILE A 387 32.40 -0.89 1.75
C ILE A 387 33.52 -1.75 2.31
N VAL A 388 33.19 -2.77 3.08
CA VAL A 388 34.14 -3.70 3.70
C VAL A 388 33.88 -5.10 3.17
N ASP A 389 34.71 -5.56 2.25
CA ASP A 389 34.51 -6.80 1.49
C ASP A 389 35.86 -7.31 0.97
N ASP A 390 36.12 -8.62 1.09
CA ASP A 390 37.30 -9.26 0.51
C ASP A 390 37.20 -9.42 -1.02
N ASP A 391 35.99 -9.41 -1.58
CA ASP A 391 35.75 -9.34 -3.02
C ASP A 391 35.90 -7.89 -3.54
N ILE A 392 37.14 -7.49 -3.80
CA ILE A 392 37.51 -6.18 -4.35
C ILE A 392 36.75 -5.89 -5.66
N THR A 393 36.43 -6.91 -6.46
CA THR A 393 35.76 -6.72 -7.76
C THR A 393 34.33 -6.26 -7.55
N LEU A 394 33.58 -6.95 -6.68
CA LEU A 394 32.21 -6.57 -6.32
C LEU A 394 32.20 -5.21 -5.59
N ALA A 395 33.11 -5.00 -4.65
CA ALA A 395 33.20 -3.75 -3.89
C ALA A 395 33.45 -2.54 -4.80
N THR A 396 34.33 -2.68 -5.80
CA THR A 396 34.62 -1.60 -6.77
C THR A 396 33.41 -1.31 -7.67
N GLN A 397 32.65 -2.34 -8.06
CA GLN A 397 31.41 -2.17 -8.84
C GLN A 397 30.33 -1.43 -8.03
N VAL A 398 30.17 -1.76 -6.76
CA VAL A 398 29.27 -1.04 -5.84
C VAL A 398 29.73 0.40 -5.63
N ALA A 399 31.03 0.64 -5.43
CA ALA A 399 31.57 2.00 -5.30
C ALA A 399 31.33 2.86 -6.56
N THR A 400 31.46 2.26 -7.74
CA THR A 400 31.19 2.93 -9.02
C THR A 400 29.70 3.28 -9.16
N ALA A 401 28.80 2.38 -8.74
CA ALA A 401 27.36 2.63 -8.73
C ALA A 401 26.97 3.71 -7.70
N ALA A 402 27.60 3.70 -6.52
CA ALA A 402 27.37 4.70 -5.47
C ALA A 402 27.69 6.13 -5.95
N LYS A 403 28.77 6.30 -6.72
CA LYS A 403 29.15 7.59 -7.32
C LYS A 403 28.07 8.16 -8.25
N LEU A 404 27.36 7.30 -8.98
CA LEU A 404 26.24 7.72 -9.85
C LEU A 404 25.01 8.19 -9.05
N TRP A 405 24.90 7.80 -7.77
CA TRP A 405 23.84 8.19 -6.85
C TRP A 405 24.21 9.39 -5.97
N GLY A 406 25.39 10.00 -6.21
CA GLY A 406 25.90 11.11 -5.41
C GLY A 406 26.42 10.69 -4.03
N VAL A 407 26.76 9.40 -3.84
CA VAL A 407 27.33 8.87 -2.60
C VAL A 407 28.84 8.68 -2.80
N GLU A 408 29.65 9.24 -1.91
CA GLU A 408 31.11 9.06 -1.90
C GLU A 408 31.43 7.70 -1.25
N ALA A 409 31.98 6.76 -2.03
CA ALA A 409 32.25 5.41 -1.55
C ALA A 409 33.74 5.11 -1.43
N VAL A 410 34.15 4.52 -0.31
CA VAL A 410 35.51 4.03 -0.05
C VAL A 410 35.46 2.52 0.19
N VAL A 411 36.42 1.79 -0.38
CA VAL A 411 36.51 0.33 -0.29
C VAL A 411 37.66 -0.05 0.67
N ALA A 412 37.37 -0.95 1.59
CA ALA A 412 38.32 -1.63 2.45
C ALA A 412 38.25 -3.14 2.19
N ASP A 413 39.39 -3.75 1.89
CA ASP A 413 39.53 -5.19 1.59
C ASP A 413 39.58 -6.08 2.84
N CYS A 414 39.74 -5.48 4.02
CA CYS A 414 39.77 -6.18 5.30
C CYS A 414 39.30 -5.29 6.46
N ILE A 415 39.00 -5.91 7.60
CA ILE A 415 38.56 -5.23 8.83
C ILE A 415 39.58 -4.19 9.31
N SER A 416 40.88 -4.49 9.23
CA SER A 416 41.95 -3.57 9.63
C SER A 416 41.97 -2.31 8.76
N ALA A 417 41.84 -2.45 7.44
CA ALA A 417 41.75 -1.33 6.51
C ALA A 417 40.48 -0.50 6.75
N ALA A 418 39.36 -1.15 7.08
CA ALA A 418 38.12 -0.47 7.43
C ALA A 418 38.28 0.41 8.68
N ARG A 419 38.95 -0.11 9.72
CA ARG A 419 39.24 0.68 10.94
C ARG A 419 40.18 1.85 10.64
N GLU A 420 41.23 1.65 9.84
CA GLU A 420 42.12 2.74 9.44
C GLU A 420 41.35 3.84 8.71
N GLU A 421 40.47 3.48 7.77
CA GLU A 421 39.65 4.44 7.05
C GLU A 421 38.69 5.19 7.97
N MET A 422 38.08 4.48 8.93
CA MET A 422 37.21 5.09 9.95
C MET A 422 37.96 6.08 10.85
N THR A 423 39.28 5.93 11.06
CA THR A 423 40.08 6.94 11.77
C THR A 423 40.34 8.18 10.94
N ARG A 424 40.36 8.06 9.61
CA ARG A 424 40.59 9.18 8.68
C ARG A 424 39.30 9.95 8.43
N THR A 425 38.22 9.25 8.12
CA THR A 425 36.91 9.83 7.84
C THR A 425 35.79 8.98 8.42
N ARG A 426 34.74 9.65 8.91
CA ARG A 426 33.57 8.96 9.45
C ARG A 426 32.57 8.66 8.32
N PRO A 427 32.18 7.39 8.10
CA PRO A 427 31.13 7.05 7.14
C PRO A 427 29.72 7.29 7.70
N ASP A 428 28.78 7.61 6.81
CA ASP A 428 27.35 7.74 7.13
C ASP A 428 26.64 6.38 7.10
N VAL A 429 27.18 5.42 6.34
CA VAL A 429 26.68 4.05 6.24
C VAL A 429 27.84 3.09 5.94
N VAL A 430 27.79 1.88 6.50
CA VAL A 430 28.76 0.82 6.22
C VAL A 430 28.08 -0.35 5.55
N LEU A 431 28.66 -0.84 4.45
CA LEU A 431 28.30 -2.10 3.81
C LEU A 431 29.36 -3.15 4.20
N LEU A 432 28.97 -4.20 4.93
CA LEU A 432 29.90 -5.09 5.64
C LEU A 432 29.68 -6.56 5.28
N ASP A 433 30.70 -7.23 4.72
CA ASP A 433 30.73 -8.70 4.70
C ASP A 433 31.09 -9.24 6.09
N LEU A 434 30.56 -10.41 6.43
CA LEU A 434 30.87 -11.10 7.68
C LEU A 434 31.99 -12.12 7.51
N CYS A 435 32.27 -12.55 6.28
CA CYS A 435 33.24 -13.60 5.99
C CYS A 435 34.53 -12.99 5.44
N PHE A 436 35.60 -13.01 6.23
CA PHE A 436 36.94 -12.61 5.79
C PHE A 436 37.87 -13.83 5.98
N PRO A 437 38.11 -14.64 4.92
CA PRO A 437 38.85 -15.90 5.03
C PRO A 437 40.28 -15.73 5.53
N GLU A 438 40.90 -14.57 5.27
CA GLU A 438 42.29 -14.24 5.61
C GLU A 438 42.42 -13.42 6.91
N SER A 439 41.31 -13.13 7.60
CA SER A 439 41.29 -12.34 8.84
C SER A 439 41.28 -13.21 10.09
N ALA A 440 42.02 -12.80 11.12
CA ALA A 440 41.92 -13.39 12.46
C ALA A 440 40.66 -12.95 13.23
N GLU A 441 39.97 -11.93 12.74
CA GLU A 441 38.75 -11.36 13.34
C GLU A 441 37.51 -11.65 12.49
N ASP A 442 36.39 -11.94 13.18
CA ASP A 442 35.06 -12.19 12.62
C ASP A 442 34.36 -10.84 12.30
N GLY A 443 33.73 -10.68 11.13
CA GLY A 443 33.05 -9.44 10.74
C GLY A 443 31.93 -9.02 11.71
N PHE A 444 31.43 -9.95 12.52
CA PHE A 444 30.53 -9.65 13.63
C PHE A 444 31.15 -8.76 14.72
N ALA A 445 32.47 -8.79 14.93
CA ALA A 445 33.16 -7.92 15.88
C ALA A 445 33.11 -6.46 15.41
N LEU A 446 33.41 -6.22 14.12
CA LEU A 446 33.33 -4.89 13.52
C LEU A 446 31.88 -4.35 13.54
N LEU A 447 30.89 -5.21 13.30
CA LEU A 447 29.47 -4.83 13.42
C LEU A 447 29.14 -4.31 14.83
N ALA A 448 29.58 -5.02 15.87
CA ALA A 448 29.34 -4.60 17.26
C ALA A 448 30.06 -3.29 17.62
N GLU A 449 31.26 -3.05 17.09
CA GLU A 449 31.97 -1.79 17.25
C GLU A 449 31.22 -0.62 16.61
N LEU A 450 30.77 -0.80 15.36
CA LEU A 450 30.06 0.23 14.59
C LEU A 450 28.73 0.64 15.23
N THR A 451 28.01 -0.33 15.83
CA THR A 451 26.74 -0.05 16.50
C THR A 451 26.90 0.49 17.92
N ALA A 452 28.06 0.31 18.55
CA ALA A 452 28.40 0.91 19.84
C ALA A 452 28.92 2.36 19.75
N LEU A 453 29.21 2.86 18.54
CA LEU A 453 29.59 4.26 18.33
C LEU A 453 28.45 5.22 18.67
N HIS A 454 28.79 6.45 19.03
CA HIS A 454 27.82 7.48 19.39
C HIS A 454 28.01 8.75 18.52
N PRO A 455 27.08 9.06 17.59
CA PRO A 455 25.91 8.26 17.19
C PRO A 455 26.27 6.93 16.48
N PRO A 456 25.39 5.92 16.50
CA PRO A 456 25.66 4.64 15.86
C PRO A 456 25.71 4.81 14.34
N ILE A 457 26.65 4.14 13.68
CA ILE A 457 26.73 4.16 12.21
C ILE A 457 25.84 3.02 11.69
N PRO A 458 24.88 3.27 10.79
CA PRO A 458 24.03 2.23 10.26
C PRO A 458 24.87 1.25 9.40
N VAL A 459 24.73 -0.05 9.69
CA VAL A 459 25.47 -1.11 9.00
C VAL A 459 24.51 -2.00 8.21
N LEU A 460 24.74 -2.10 6.90
CA LEU A 460 24.10 -3.04 6.00
C LEU A 460 25.02 -4.24 5.82
N VAL A 461 24.56 -5.44 6.20
CA VAL A 461 25.37 -6.65 6.04
C VAL A 461 25.09 -7.29 4.69
N PHE A 462 26.12 -7.80 4.02
CA PHE A 462 25.99 -8.54 2.77
C PHE A 462 26.99 -9.70 2.73
N THR A 463 26.52 -10.94 2.67
CA THR A 463 27.40 -12.11 2.82
C THR A 463 27.02 -13.26 1.90
N SER A 464 27.98 -14.16 1.64
CA SER A 464 27.84 -15.34 0.79
C SER A 464 27.20 -16.54 1.49
N GLN A 465 27.09 -16.52 2.82
CA GLN A 465 26.55 -17.63 3.60
C GLN A 465 25.02 -17.53 3.80
N GLU A 466 24.31 -18.61 3.46
CA GLU A 466 22.90 -18.79 3.81
C GLU A 466 22.75 -19.33 5.23
N SER A 467 22.54 -18.43 6.20
CA SER A 467 22.18 -18.87 7.55
C SER A 467 21.20 -17.91 8.23
N PHE A 468 20.01 -18.42 8.55
CA PHE A 468 19.02 -17.71 9.38
C PHE A 468 19.59 -17.31 10.74
N ALA A 469 20.45 -18.16 11.33
CA ALA A 469 21.10 -17.86 12.62
C ALA A 469 22.01 -16.62 12.52
N GLN A 470 22.71 -16.44 11.39
CA GLN A 470 23.51 -15.24 11.15
C GLN A 470 22.62 -14.01 10.96
N ARG A 471 21.52 -14.10 10.19
CA ARG A 471 20.56 -12.99 10.02
C ARG A 471 20.00 -12.50 11.37
N VAL A 472 19.61 -13.43 12.25
CA VAL A 472 19.13 -13.10 13.61
C VAL A 472 20.25 -12.48 14.46
N ARG A 473 21.49 -12.98 14.34
CA ARG A 473 22.65 -12.43 15.06
C ARG A 473 22.98 -11.00 14.58
N VAL A 474 22.93 -10.72 13.27
CA VAL A 474 23.10 -9.37 12.71
C VAL A 474 22.04 -8.41 13.25
N ALA A 475 20.76 -8.81 13.23
CA ALA A 475 19.66 -7.99 13.71
C ALA A 475 19.81 -7.66 15.20
N ARG A 476 20.16 -8.65 16.04
CA ARG A 476 20.39 -8.45 17.48
C ARG A 476 21.54 -7.50 17.79
N MET A 477 22.53 -7.41 16.92
CA MET A 477 23.68 -6.52 17.09
C MET A 477 23.48 -5.14 16.44
N GLY A 478 22.28 -4.84 15.96
CA GLY A 478 21.90 -3.52 15.46
C GLY A 478 22.10 -3.30 13.96
N GLY A 479 22.39 -4.35 13.18
CA GLY A 479 22.45 -4.26 11.72
C GLY A 479 21.12 -3.81 11.11
N LYS A 480 21.17 -2.88 10.14
CA LYS A 480 20.00 -2.22 9.53
C LYS A 480 19.47 -2.90 8.27
N GLY A 481 20.16 -3.93 7.78
CA GLY A 481 19.68 -4.78 6.69
C GLY A 481 20.63 -5.95 6.42
N PHE A 482 20.17 -6.90 5.61
CA PHE A 482 20.92 -8.09 5.25
C PHE A 482 20.69 -8.45 3.77
N LEU A 483 21.76 -8.48 2.98
CA LEU A 483 21.79 -8.88 1.58
C LEU A 483 22.56 -10.18 1.41
N GLN A 484 22.24 -10.96 0.38
CA GLN A 484 22.85 -12.26 0.12
C GLN A 484 23.58 -12.23 -1.22
N LYS A 485 24.88 -12.54 -1.21
CA LYS A 485 25.68 -12.66 -2.45
C LYS A 485 25.20 -13.90 -3.25
N PRO A 486 25.10 -13.81 -4.59
CA PRO A 486 25.48 -12.68 -5.44
C PRO A 486 24.45 -11.55 -5.44
N VAL A 487 24.91 -10.32 -5.29
CA VAL A 487 24.07 -9.09 -5.31
C VAL A 487 24.42 -8.21 -6.50
N PHE A 488 23.42 -7.53 -7.06
CA PHE A 488 23.68 -6.49 -8.06
C PHE A 488 23.97 -5.15 -7.39
N PRO A 489 24.90 -4.33 -7.90
CA PRO A 489 25.20 -3.01 -7.36
C PRO A 489 23.96 -2.11 -7.19
N SER A 490 22.97 -2.20 -8.09
CA SER A 490 21.72 -1.44 -7.98
C SER A 490 20.88 -1.82 -6.75
N GLN A 491 20.79 -3.12 -6.43
CA GLN A 491 20.05 -3.62 -5.27
C GLN A 491 20.73 -3.20 -3.95
N VAL A 492 22.06 -3.21 -3.94
CA VAL A 492 22.85 -2.69 -2.82
C VAL A 492 22.56 -1.20 -2.61
N MET A 493 22.52 -0.41 -3.68
CA MET A 493 22.21 1.01 -3.60
C MET A 493 20.76 1.30 -3.15
N GLU A 494 19.78 0.51 -3.59
CA GLU A 494 18.39 0.62 -3.11
C GLU A 494 18.29 0.34 -1.61
N ALA A 495 18.98 -0.69 -1.12
CA ALA A 495 19.03 -1.03 0.30
C ALA A 495 19.72 0.08 1.11
N ILE A 496 20.84 0.63 0.62
CA ILE A 496 21.54 1.77 1.24
C ILE A 496 20.62 3.00 1.29
N ALA A 497 19.96 3.34 0.18
CA ALA A 497 19.02 4.46 0.12
C ALA A 497 17.87 4.28 1.12
N SER A 498 17.35 3.06 1.27
CA SER A 498 16.33 2.77 2.30
C SER A 498 16.87 2.94 3.71
N VAL A 499 18.12 2.56 4.00
CA VAL A 499 18.71 2.69 5.34
C VAL A 499 18.99 4.16 5.68
N LEU A 500 19.48 4.93 4.70
CA LEU A 500 19.69 6.37 4.84
C LEU A 500 18.36 7.12 5.01
N GLN A 501 17.30 6.74 4.30
CA GLN A 501 15.95 7.32 4.48
C GLN A 501 15.25 6.89 5.78
N LYS A 502 15.51 5.68 6.29
CA LYS A 502 14.92 5.10 7.52
C LYS A 502 15.72 5.42 8.80
N SER A 503 16.74 6.26 8.73
CA SER A 503 17.54 6.64 9.91
C SER A 503 16.85 7.67 10.83
N HIS A 504 15.57 7.97 10.58
CA HIS A 504 14.67 8.58 11.55
C HIS A 504 13.92 7.47 12.32
N PRO A 505 13.94 7.46 13.67
CA PRO A 505 13.20 6.46 14.44
C PRO A 505 11.70 6.53 14.12
N PRO A 506 10.95 5.43 14.24
CA PRO A 506 9.50 5.47 14.07
C PRO A 506 8.90 6.40 15.13
N GLU A 507 8.41 7.57 14.73
CA GLU A 507 7.70 8.54 15.58
C GLU A 507 6.30 8.02 15.96
N GLY A 508 6.22 6.85 16.60
CA GLY A 508 4.97 6.30 17.13
C GLY A 508 4.83 6.64 18.60
N ARG A 509 3.80 7.43 18.97
CA ARG A 509 3.41 7.64 20.37
C ARG A 509 2.45 6.56 20.80
N LEU A 510 2.77 5.80 21.84
CA LEU A 510 1.93 4.74 22.37
C LEU A 510 1.40 5.12 23.74
N LEU A 511 0.11 4.95 23.96
CA LEU A 511 -0.49 4.99 25.30
C LEU A 511 -0.75 3.54 25.72
N ILE A 512 -0.21 3.14 26.87
CA ILE A 512 -0.34 1.79 27.42
C ILE A 512 -1.06 1.92 28.76
N VAL A 513 -2.16 1.18 28.91
CA VAL A 513 -3.01 1.20 30.10
C VAL A 513 -3.12 -0.22 30.64
N ASP A 514 -2.62 -0.43 31.86
CA ASP A 514 -2.65 -1.73 32.55
C ASP A 514 -2.50 -1.45 34.05
N ASP A 515 -3.35 -2.01 34.91
CA ASP A 515 -3.32 -1.74 36.35
C ASP A 515 -2.16 -2.44 37.07
N ASP A 516 -1.47 -3.38 36.40
CA ASP A 516 -0.26 -4.02 36.90
C ASP A 516 1.01 -3.24 36.46
N PRO A 517 1.72 -2.59 37.41
CA PRO A 517 2.95 -1.86 37.10
C PRO A 517 4.05 -2.73 36.52
N GLN A 518 4.06 -4.04 36.81
CA GLN A 518 5.05 -4.97 36.27
C GLN A 518 4.82 -5.20 34.78
N VAL A 519 3.56 -5.31 34.35
CA VAL A 519 3.22 -5.46 32.93
C VAL A 519 3.61 -4.19 32.17
N LEU A 520 3.35 -3.01 32.73
CA LEU A 520 3.79 -1.73 32.16
C LEU A 520 5.32 -1.66 31.97
N ASP A 521 6.10 -2.13 32.94
CA ASP A 521 7.57 -2.14 32.86
C ASP A 521 8.11 -3.17 31.84
N ILE A 522 7.46 -4.34 31.74
CA ILE A 522 7.76 -5.34 30.71
C ILE A 522 7.52 -4.74 29.32
N ILE A 523 6.34 -4.14 29.08
CA ILE A 523 6.00 -3.54 27.78
C ILE A 523 6.96 -2.39 27.45
N ARG A 524 7.32 -1.56 28.44
CA ARG A 524 8.34 -0.50 28.28
C ARG A 524 9.65 -1.09 27.76
N THR A 525 10.18 -2.09 28.47
CA THR A 525 11.45 -2.75 28.12
C THR A 525 11.42 -3.38 26.72
N LEU A 526 10.25 -3.85 26.27
CA LEU A 526 10.07 -4.46 24.96
C LEU A 526 9.97 -3.44 23.82
N LEU A 527 9.27 -2.31 24.02
CA LEU A 527 8.91 -1.37 22.95
C LEU A 527 9.82 -0.13 22.88
N GLU A 528 10.37 0.35 24.00
CA GLU A 528 11.22 1.54 24.03
C GLU A 528 12.50 1.40 23.16
N PRO A 529 13.19 0.22 23.09
CA PRO A 529 14.34 0.03 22.20
C PRO A 529 14.03 0.19 20.70
N TRP A 530 12.75 0.11 20.31
CA TRP A 530 12.30 0.28 18.93
C TRP A 530 12.08 1.75 18.55
N GLY A 531 12.31 2.69 19.48
CA GLY A 531 12.21 4.13 19.23
C GLY A 531 10.83 4.73 19.46
N PHE A 532 9.89 3.98 20.03
CA PHE A 532 8.55 4.47 20.36
C PHE A 532 8.57 5.40 21.59
N THR A 533 7.73 6.44 21.55
CA THR A 533 7.49 7.28 22.73
C THR A 533 6.33 6.70 23.54
N LEU A 534 6.59 6.23 24.76
CA LEU A 534 5.60 5.53 25.57
C LEU A 534 5.01 6.44 26.66
N THR A 535 3.69 6.48 26.74
CA THR A 535 2.94 7.01 27.90
C THR A 535 2.33 5.82 28.62
N LEU A 536 2.72 5.58 29.86
CA LEU A 536 2.20 4.47 30.68
C LEU A 536 1.17 5.01 31.66
N LEU A 537 0.10 4.24 31.86
CA LEU A 537 -0.97 4.59 32.78
C LEU A 537 -1.41 3.34 33.56
N ASP A 538 -1.29 3.41 34.88
CA ASP A 538 -1.72 2.37 35.83
C ASP A 538 -3.13 2.61 36.41
N ASP A 539 -3.57 3.86 36.47
CA ASP A 539 -4.90 4.22 36.95
C ASP A 539 -5.88 4.51 35.79
N PRO A 540 -6.83 3.60 35.48
CA PRO A 540 -7.79 3.80 34.38
C PRO A 540 -8.70 5.02 34.57
N ARG A 541 -8.82 5.57 35.79
CA ARG A 541 -9.62 6.79 36.04
C ARG A 541 -9.01 8.04 35.42
N GLN A 542 -7.70 8.05 35.15
CA GLN A 542 -7.01 9.17 34.50
C GLN A 542 -6.89 8.99 32.97
N PHE A 543 -7.55 7.95 32.43
CA PHE A 543 -7.44 7.56 31.04
C PHE A 543 -7.74 8.69 30.06
N TRP A 544 -8.88 9.36 30.24
CA TRP A 544 -9.34 10.39 29.29
C TRP A 544 -8.40 11.60 29.24
N ASP A 545 -8.03 12.11 30.42
CA ASP A 545 -7.09 13.23 30.53
C ASP A 545 -5.72 12.90 29.91
N THR A 546 -5.27 11.66 30.10
CA THR A 546 -3.98 11.19 29.57
C THR A 546 -4.04 11.00 28.06
N LEU A 547 -5.14 10.45 27.53
CA LEU A 547 -5.37 10.30 26.09
C LEU A 547 -5.35 11.66 25.37
N GLU A 548 -6.04 12.67 25.92
CA GLU A 548 -6.10 14.00 25.34
C GLU A 548 -4.75 14.74 25.36
N LYS A 549 -3.94 14.54 26.40
CA LYS A 549 -2.62 15.17 26.55
C LYS A 549 -1.54 14.47 25.71
N SER A 550 -1.53 13.15 25.70
CA SER A 550 -0.50 12.35 25.00
C SER A 550 -0.72 12.29 23.49
N VAL A 551 -1.98 12.34 23.04
CA VAL A 551 -2.40 12.24 21.63
C VAL A 551 -1.69 11.06 20.93
N PRO A 552 -1.92 9.82 21.40
CA PRO A 552 -1.16 8.67 20.91
C PRO A 552 -1.53 8.32 19.48
N ASP A 553 -0.63 7.62 18.80
CA ASP A 553 -0.81 7.04 17.48
C ASP A 553 -1.39 5.61 17.54
N MET A 554 -1.29 4.96 18.69
CA MET A 554 -1.92 3.68 19.02
C MET A 554 -2.10 3.53 20.53
N LEU A 555 -3.14 2.80 20.92
CA LEU A 555 -3.51 2.51 22.31
C LEU A 555 -3.36 1.01 22.59
N ILE A 556 -2.74 0.67 23.73
CA ILE A 556 -2.68 -0.68 24.28
C ILE A 556 -3.47 -0.69 25.58
N LEU A 557 -4.50 -1.55 25.68
CA LEU A 557 -5.41 -1.61 26.83
C LEU A 557 -5.42 -3.00 27.45
N ASP A 558 -5.21 -3.11 28.74
CA ASP A 558 -5.61 -4.30 29.47
C ASP A 558 -7.13 -4.45 29.48
N VAL A 559 -7.63 -5.67 29.28
CA VAL A 559 -9.06 -5.97 29.27
C VAL A 559 -9.60 -5.92 30.70
N GLU A 560 -8.85 -6.41 31.67
CA GLU A 560 -9.29 -6.58 33.05
C GLU A 560 -8.60 -5.56 33.96
N MET A 561 -9.30 -4.49 34.32
CA MET A 561 -8.77 -3.48 35.23
C MET A 561 -9.82 -3.09 36.27
N PRO A 562 -9.42 -2.62 37.47
CA PRO A 562 -10.33 -2.12 38.49
C PRO A 562 -11.12 -0.90 38.01
N ASN A 563 -12.39 -0.81 38.45
CA ASN A 563 -13.34 0.27 38.15
C ASN A 563 -13.85 0.33 36.71
N PHE A 564 -12.96 0.34 35.72
CA PHE A 564 -13.30 0.39 34.30
C PHE A 564 -12.57 -0.74 33.57
N SER A 565 -13.28 -1.58 32.83
CA SER A 565 -12.65 -2.60 32.00
C SER A 565 -12.05 -1.97 30.74
N GLY A 566 -11.05 -2.62 30.13
CA GLY A 566 -10.52 -2.21 28.83
C GLY A 566 -11.57 -2.22 27.73
N ILE A 567 -12.58 -3.09 27.85
CA ILE A 567 -13.74 -3.16 26.94
C ILE A 567 -14.57 -1.88 27.05
N ASP A 568 -14.84 -1.39 28.26
CA ASP A 568 -15.58 -0.14 28.49
C ASP A 568 -14.80 1.06 27.90
N LEU A 569 -13.50 1.14 28.17
CA LEU A 569 -12.64 2.20 27.65
C LEU A 569 -12.57 2.16 26.12
N CYS A 570 -12.44 0.98 25.52
CA CYS A 570 -12.46 0.80 24.07
C CYS A 570 -13.76 1.34 23.45
N GLN A 571 -14.91 1.00 24.04
CA GLN A 571 -16.21 1.46 23.56
C GLN A 571 -16.34 2.99 23.64
N VAL A 572 -15.85 3.61 24.72
CA VAL A 572 -15.85 5.07 24.87
C VAL A 572 -14.97 5.74 23.81
N VAL A 573 -13.75 5.24 23.60
CA VAL A 573 -12.83 5.77 22.57
C VAL A 573 -13.45 5.68 21.18
N ARG A 574 -14.16 4.59 20.88
CA ARG A 574 -14.82 4.37 19.58
C ARG A 574 -16.01 5.28 19.33
N ASN A 575 -16.72 5.70 20.37
CA ASN A 575 -17.85 6.61 20.26
C ASN A 575 -17.44 8.09 20.11
N GLU A 576 -16.18 8.42 20.36
CA GLU A 576 -15.67 9.79 20.21
C GLU A 576 -15.13 10.02 18.78
N PRO A 577 -15.70 10.94 17.97
CA PRO A 577 -15.29 11.15 16.57
C PRO A 577 -13.80 11.49 16.38
N ARG A 578 -13.16 12.10 17.39
CA ARG A 578 -11.75 12.43 17.37
C ARG A 578 -10.85 11.19 17.47
N TRP A 579 -11.28 10.17 18.20
CA TRP A 579 -10.48 8.98 18.53
C TRP A 579 -11.02 7.69 17.93
N SER A 580 -12.14 7.75 17.20
CA SER A 580 -12.81 6.59 16.58
C SER A 580 -11.89 5.75 15.69
N ASN A 581 -10.85 6.37 15.12
CA ASN A 581 -9.89 5.74 14.20
C ASN A 581 -8.53 5.45 14.86
N LEU A 582 -8.38 5.67 16.16
CA LEU A 582 -7.16 5.34 16.90
C LEU A 582 -7.00 3.81 16.95
N PRO A 583 -5.89 3.22 16.49
CA PRO A 583 -5.67 1.78 16.63
C PRO A 583 -5.67 1.35 18.11
N ILE A 584 -6.43 0.31 18.45
CA ILE A 584 -6.53 -0.23 19.82
C ILE A 584 -6.13 -1.71 19.81
N LEU A 585 -5.10 -2.05 20.59
CA LEU A 585 -4.67 -3.42 20.88
C LEU A 585 -5.05 -3.77 22.33
N CYS A 586 -5.80 -4.84 22.53
CA CYS A 586 -6.18 -5.30 23.86
C CYS A 586 -5.21 -6.37 24.39
N LEU A 587 -4.92 -6.37 25.68
CA LEU A 587 -4.19 -7.42 26.40
C LEU A 587 -5.21 -8.21 27.21
N SER A 588 -5.24 -9.54 27.07
CA SER A 588 -6.22 -10.39 27.76
C SER A 588 -5.53 -11.54 28.48
N ALA A 589 -5.89 -11.79 29.74
CA ALA A 589 -5.51 -13.01 30.45
C ALA A 589 -6.32 -14.23 30.02
N HIS A 590 -7.46 -14.01 29.36
CA HIS A 590 -8.38 -15.04 28.92
C HIS A 590 -8.19 -15.41 27.45
N THR A 591 -8.18 -16.73 27.19
CA THR A 591 -8.12 -17.33 25.85
C THR A 591 -9.45 -17.85 25.37
N ASP A 592 -10.53 -17.66 26.13
CA ASP A 592 -11.85 -18.14 25.75
C ASP A 592 -12.46 -17.31 24.60
N ALA A 593 -13.21 -17.98 23.73
CA ALA A 593 -13.76 -17.37 22.54
C ALA A 593 -14.80 -16.27 22.83
N GLN A 594 -15.46 -16.29 23.99
CA GLN A 594 -16.48 -15.29 24.33
C GLN A 594 -15.82 -13.95 24.65
N THR A 595 -14.74 -13.96 25.43
CA THR A 595 -13.97 -12.75 25.74
C THR A 595 -13.36 -12.13 24.49
N VAL A 596 -12.75 -12.96 23.62
CA VAL A 596 -12.19 -12.49 22.34
C VAL A 596 -13.26 -11.86 21.44
N GLN A 597 -14.45 -12.49 21.34
CA GLN A 597 -15.57 -11.97 20.57
C GLN A 597 -16.03 -10.60 21.09
N GLN A 598 -16.13 -10.44 22.41
CA GLN A 598 -16.55 -9.18 23.03
C GLN A 598 -15.56 -8.05 22.76
N VAL A 599 -14.26 -8.31 22.92
CA VAL A 599 -13.17 -7.35 22.63
C VAL A 599 -13.26 -6.82 21.19
N PHE A 600 -13.43 -7.71 20.21
CA PHE A 600 -13.59 -7.30 18.81
C PHE A 600 -14.94 -6.62 18.54
N ALA A 601 -16.02 -7.04 19.21
CA ALA A 601 -17.36 -6.49 19.03
C ALA A 601 -17.43 -5.01 19.46
N VAL A 602 -16.76 -4.64 20.57
CA VAL A 602 -16.74 -3.26 21.07
C VAL A 602 -15.85 -2.32 20.24
N GLY A 603 -14.99 -2.87 19.40
CA GLY A 603 -14.25 -2.07 18.44
C GLY A 603 -12.73 -2.24 18.47
N ALA A 604 -12.18 -3.13 19.29
CA ALA A 604 -10.74 -3.37 19.31
C ALA A 604 -10.25 -3.79 17.93
N ASP A 605 -9.04 -3.35 17.57
CA ASP A 605 -8.42 -3.76 16.33
C ASP A 605 -7.79 -5.13 16.48
N ASP A 606 -7.18 -5.42 17.62
CA ASP A 606 -6.46 -6.68 17.82
C ASP A 606 -6.38 -7.03 19.30
N TYR A 607 -5.89 -8.23 19.61
CA TYR A 607 -5.56 -8.61 20.98
C TYR A 607 -4.29 -9.45 21.09
N VAL A 608 -3.68 -9.45 22.27
CA VAL A 608 -2.55 -10.30 22.67
C VAL A 608 -2.89 -11.00 23.98
N ASN A 609 -2.59 -12.30 24.05
CA ASN A 609 -2.76 -13.07 25.28
C ASN A 609 -1.64 -12.78 26.28
N LYS A 610 -1.98 -12.69 27.57
CA LYS A 610 -1.04 -12.75 28.69
C LYS A 610 -0.77 -14.25 28.99
N PRO A 611 0.50 -14.67 29.21
CA PRO A 611 1.71 -13.86 29.32
C PRO A 611 2.20 -13.32 27.97
N ILE A 612 2.68 -12.07 27.98
CA ILE A 612 3.09 -11.35 26.78
C ILE A 612 4.35 -11.95 26.19
N PHE A 613 4.28 -12.40 24.93
CA PHE A 613 5.45 -12.80 24.16
C PHE A 613 6.02 -11.59 23.40
N GLY A 614 7.17 -11.09 23.84
CA GLY A 614 7.74 -9.83 23.37
C GLY A 614 7.82 -9.65 21.85
N PRO A 615 8.39 -10.61 21.09
CA PRO A 615 8.46 -10.53 19.64
C PRO A 615 7.08 -10.46 18.95
N GLU A 616 6.07 -11.15 19.49
CA GLU A 616 4.72 -11.09 18.95
C GLU A 616 4.06 -9.73 19.19
N LEU A 617 4.20 -9.18 20.40
CA LEU A 617 3.70 -7.85 20.72
C LEU A 617 4.31 -6.79 19.81
N VAL A 618 5.64 -6.83 19.62
CA VAL A 618 6.35 -5.90 18.74
C VAL A 618 5.84 -6.01 17.29
N ALA A 619 5.75 -7.23 16.75
CA ALA A 619 5.27 -7.44 15.38
C ALA A 619 3.86 -6.88 15.20
N ARG A 620 2.94 -7.14 16.15
CA ARG A 620 1.58 -6.59 16.11
C ARG A 620 1.58 -5.06 16.18
N VAL A 621 2.36 -4.45 17.07
CA VAL A 621 2.45 -2.98 17.17
C VAL A 621 2.96 -2.36 15.87
N LEU A 622 4.04 -2.90 15.30
CA LEU A 622 4.61 -2.43 14.03
C LEU A 622 3.59 -2.55 12.89
N CYS A 623 2.98 -3.72 12.68
CA CYS A 623 1.97 -3.89 11.63
C CYS A 623 0.80 -2.92 11.76
N ARG A 624 0.36 -2.64 12.99
CA ARG A 624 -0.77 -1.71 13.26
C ARG A 624 -0.39 -0.26 13.01
N LEU A 625 0.81 0.15 13.42
CA LEU A 625 1.31 1.49 13.20
C LEU A 625 1.63 1.75 11.73
N GLU A 626 2.34 0.84 11.05
CA GLU A 626 2.72 0.99 9.63
C GLU A 626 1.48 1.17 8.75
N ARG A 627 0.44 0.35 8.95
CA ARG A 627 -0.81 0.47 8.21
C ARG A 627 -1.57 1.76 8.54
N SER A 628 -1.65 2.13 9.81
CA SER A 628 -2.30 3.39 10.23
C SER A 628 -1.58 4.62 9.65
N GLN A 629 -0.25 4.62 9.67
CA GLN A 629 0.59 5.67 9.09
C GLN A 629 0.48 5.70 7.56
N PHE A 630 0.36 4.54 6.90
CA PHE A 630 0.22 4.46 5.45
C PHE A 630 -1.16 4.90 4.96
N ILE A 631 -2.25 4.50 5.66
CA ILE A 631 -3.61 5.01 5.41
C ILE A 631 -3.65 6.52 5.66
N ARG A 632 -3.00 7.03 6.71
CA ARG A 632 -2.85 8.49 6.93
C ARG A 632 -2.09 9.17 5.79
N LYS A 633 -1.02 8.56 5.25
CA LYS A 633 -0.29 9.08 4.08
C LYS A 633 -1.20 9.16 2.85
N LEU A 634 -1.98 8.12 2.55
CA LEU A 634 -2.93 8.11 1.43
C LEU A 634 -4.12 9.07 1.63
N ALA A 635 -4.63 9.20 2.85
CA ALA A 635 -5.73 10.10 3.16
C ALA A 635 -5.31 11.58 3.15
N ASN A 636 -4.01 11.88 3.14
CA ASN A 636 -3.43 13.23 3.25
C ASN A 636 -2.72 13.70 1.97
N ILE A 637 -2.49 12.83 1.00
CA ILE A 637 -1.74 13.11 -0.23
C ILE A 637 -2.70 13.05 -1.43
N ASP A 638 -2.51 13.93 -2.40
CA ASP A 638 -3.20 13.88 -3.69
C ASP A 638 -2.58 12.76 -4.56
N PRO A 639 -3.37 11.77 -5.03
CA PRO A 639 -2.83 10.57 -5.67
C PRO A 639 -2.15 10.83 -7.01
N LEU A 640 -2.50 11.92 -7.70
CA LEU A 640 -1.92 12.28 -9.00
C LEU A 640 -0.58 13.00 -8.83
N THR A 641 -0.49 13.91 -7.86
CA THR A 641 0.65 14.84 -7.75
C THR A 641 1.64 14.49 -6.64
N GLY A 642 1.26 13.65 -5.68
CA GLY A 642 2.14 13.19 -4.60
C GLY A 642 2.46 14.25 -3.52
N ILE A 643 1.81 15.42 -3.59
CA ILE A 643 1.84 16.50 -2.59
C ILE A 643 0.57 16.46 -1.71
N TYR A 644 0.46 17.31 -0.69
CA TYR A 644 -0.69 17.25 0.21
C TYR A 644 -2.02 17.53 -0.50
N ASN A 645 -3.09 16.90 -0.02
CA ASN A 645 -4.43 17.21 -0.47
C ASN A 645 -5.03 18.41 0.31
N ARG A 646 -6.19 18.89 -0.16
CA ARG A 646 -6.90 20.01 0.45
C ARG A 646 -7.15 19.84 1.96
N ARG A 647 -7.57 18.64 2.39
CA ARG A 647 -7.91 18.39 3.79
C ARG A 647 -6.70 18.53 4.71
N LYS A 648 -5.58 17.89 4.35
CA LYS A 648 -4.33 17.94 5.12
C LYS A 648 -3.77 19.36 5.19
N SER A 649 -3.72 20.06 4.06
CA SER A 649 -3.20 21.43 4.02
C SER A 649 -4.04 22.43 4.85
N LEU A 650 -5.37 22.30 4.86
CA LEU A 650 -6.21 23.14 5.75
C LEU A 650 -5.84 22.96 7.23
N GLN A 651 -5.56 21.73 7.67
CA GLN A 651 -5.15 21.45 9.05
C GLN A 651 -3.79 22.08 9.37
N ASP A 652 -2.80 21.90 8.48
CA ASP A 652 -1.45 22.41 8.69
C ASP A 652 -1.39 23.94 8.64
N ILE A 653 -2.10 24.56 7.70
CA ILE A 653 -2.17 26.02 7.60
C ILE A 653 -2.86 26.60 8.84
N THR A 654 -3.98 26.02 9.29
CA THR A 654 -4.66 26.48 10.52
C THR A 654 -3.72 26.40 11.73
N ARG A 655 -2.94 25.31 11.85
CA ARG A 655 -1.92 25.18 12.90
C ARG A 655 -0.85 26.27 12.79
N LEU A 656 -0.35 26.55 11.59
CA LEU A 656 0.67 27.58 11.36
C LEU A 656 0.15 29.00 11.63
N LEU A 657 -1.12 29.28 11.33
CA LEU A 657 -1.76 30.57 11.67
C LEU A 657 -1.83 30.78 13.18
N HIS A 658 -2.22 29.76 13.95
CA HIS A 658 -2.17 29.84 15.42
C HIS A 658 -0.74 30.02 15.96
N LEU A 659 0.25 29.41 15.31
CA LEU A 659 1.66 29.61 15.68
C LEU A 659 2.13 31.03 15.36
N ALA A 660 1.75 31.56 14.20
CA ALA A 660 2.03 32.92 13.74
C ALA A 660 1.43 33.96 14.69
N GLU A 661 0.18 33.76 15.12
CA GLU A 661 -0.50 34.57 16.12
C GLU A 661 0.28 34.60 17.45
N ARG A 662 0.68 33.43 17.96
CA ARG A 662 1.40 33.32 19.24
C ARG A 662 2.80 33.92 19.20
N GLN A 663 3.51 33.80 18.08
CA GLN A 663 4.89 34.27 17.93
C GLN A 663 4.99 35.66 17.32
N GLY A 664 3.87 36.29 16.94
CA GLY A 664 3.86 37.58 16.25
C GLY A 664 4.61 37.55 14.92
N LYS A 665 4.59 36.42 14.20
CA LYS A 665 5.27 36.25 12.91
C LYS A 665 4.28 36.31 11.74
N SER A 666 4.74 36.73 10.57
CA SER A 666 3.94 36.70 9.34
C SER A 666 3.83 35.29 8.78
N PHE A 667 2.71 35.02 8.11
CA PHE A 667 2.48 33.82 7.30
C PHE A 667 1.95 34.23 5.93
N TYR A 668 2.49 33.65 4.85
CA TYR A 668 2.06 33.96 3.49
C TYR A 668 1.31 32.78 2.89
N PHE A 669 0.13 33.07 2.35
CA PHE A 669 -0.77 32.11 1.72
C PHE A 669 -0.85 32.41 0.23
N ALA A 670 -0.38 31.51 -0.62
CA ALA A 670 -0.40 31.67 -2.07
C ALA A 670 -1.37 30.67 -2.72
N VAL A 671 -2.17 31.15 -3.66
CA VAL A 671 -3.03 30.34 -4.54
C VAL A 671 -2.46 30.44 -5.95
N LEU A 672 -2.22 29.29 -6.57
CA LEU A 672 -1.59 29.14 -7.87
C LEU A 672 -2.54 28.40 -8.80
N ASP A 673 -2.57 28.79 -10.07
CA ASP A 673 -3.42 28.17 -11.08
C ASP A 673 -2.70 28.12 -12.43
N LEU A 674 -2.77 26.96 -13.08
CA LEU A 674 -2.07 26.72 -14.34
C LEU A 674 -2.72 27.48 -15.50
N ASP A 675 -1.92 28.25 -16.21
CA ASP A 675 -2.40 29.04 -17.32
C ASP A 675 -2.79 28.14 -18.49
N HIS A 676 -4.00 28.34 -19.02
CA HIS A 676 -4.51 27.64 -20.20
C HIS A 676 -4.57 26.11 -20.08
N PHE A 677 -4.60 25.54 -18.87
CA PHE A 677 -4.56 24.09 -18.69
C PHE A 677 -5.74 23.34 -19.32
N LYS A 678 -6.94 23.93 -19.36
CA LYS A 678 -8.05 23.39 -20.14
C LYS A 678 -7.70 23.21 -21.64
N GLN A 679 -6.99 24.17 -22.24
CA GLN A 679 -6.58 24.06 -23.65
C GLN A 679 -5.56 22.93 -23.84
N ILE A 680 -4.69 22.70 -22.86
CA ILE A 680 -3.75 21.58 -22.87
C ILE A 680 -4.50 20.25 -22.87
N ASN A 681 -5.51 20.10 -22.01
CA ASN A 681 -6.35 18.89 -21.98
C ASN A 681 -7.12 18.70 -23.30
N ASP A 682 -7.71 19.78 -23.83
CA ASP A 682 -8.50 19.74 -25.05
C ASP A 682 -7.61 19.42 -26.29
N GLN A 683 -6.36 19.87 -26.30
CA GLN A 683 -5.43 19.71 -27.44
C GLN A 683 -4.60 18.42 -27.38
N TYR A 684 -4.13 18.03 -26.20
CA TYR A 684 -3.18 16.92 -26.02
C TYR A 684 -3.76 15.71 -25.28
N GLY A 685 -4.99 15.83 -24.77
CA GLY A 685 -5.69 14.78 -24.02
C GLY A 685 -5.41 14.83 -22.51
N HIS A 686 -6.34 14.28 -21.74
CA HIS A 686 -6.29 14.26 -20.27
C HIS A 686 -5.05 13.55 -19.72
N ASP A 687 -4.56 12.48 -20.36
CA ASP A 687 -3.34 11.78 -19.93
C ASP A 687 -2.10 12.71 -19.90
N ILE A 688 -2.00 13.62 -20.87
CA ILE A 688 -0.89 14.59 -20.95
C ILE A 688 -1.08 15.67 -19.89
N GLY A 689 -2.32 16.11 -19.66
CA GLY A 689 -2.63 17.02 -18.55
C GLY A 689 -2.29 16.42 -17.18
N ASP A 690 -2.58 15.14 -16.97
CA ASP A 690 -2.24 14.40 -15.76
C ASP A 690 -0.72 14.27 -15.58
N GLN A 691 0.01 14.03 -16.67
CA GLN A 691 1.48 14.05 -16.66
C GLN A 691 2.04 15.42 -16.28
N VAL A 692 1.47 16.51 -16.83
CA VAL A 692 1.84 17.88 -16.46
C VAL A 692 1.64 18.13 -14.97
N LEU A 693 0.48 17.76 -14.43
CA LEU A 693 0.16 17.92 -13.01
C LEU A 693 1.10 17.09 -12.12
N SER A 694 1.38 15.84 -12.49
CA SER A 694 2.31 14.96 -11.77
C SER A 694 3.73 15.54 -11.71
N GLU A 695 4.27 16.03 -12.83
CA GLU A 695 5.61 16.64 -12.87
C GLU A 695 5.68 17.93 -12.06
N LEU A 696 4.63 18.76 -12.09
CA LEU A 696 4.54 19.95 -11.24
C LEU A 696 4.49 19.59 -9.76
N GLY A 697 3.74 18.55 -9.38
CA GLY A 697 3.72 18.05 -8.00
C GLY A 697 5.12 17.68 -7.50
N LYS A 698 5.90 16.96 -8.31
CA LYS A 698 7.30 16.62 -8.01
C LYS A 698 8.17 17.86 -7.88
N LEU A 699 8.07 18.80 -8.82
CA LEU A 699 8.84 20.04 -8.80
C LEU A 699 8.53 20.88 -7.55
N PHE A 700 7.25 21.02 -7.19
CA PHE A 700 6.84 21.79 -6.03
C PHE A 700 7.38 21.14 -4.75
N LYS A 701 7.29 19.81 -4.64
CA LYS A 701 7.86 19.07 -3.51
C LYS A 701 9.36 19.27 -3.36
N GLN A 702 10.10 19.44 -4.45
CA GLN A 702 11.55 19.69 -4.45
C GLN A 702 11.91 21.16 -4.15
N SER A 703 11.00 22.10 -4.43
CA SER A 703 11.28 23.55 -4.36
C SER A 703 11.05 24.14 -2.97
N PHE A 704 10.27 23.47 -2.13
CA PHE A 704 9.86 23.93 -0.79
C PHE A 704 10.46 23.05 0.31
N ARG A 705 10.54 23.60 1.54
CA ARG A 705 11.06 22.88 2.71
C ARG A 705 9.94 22.06 3.35
N ASP A 706 10.30 21.09 4.19
CA ASP A 706 9.32 20.26 4.93
C ASP A 706 8.39 21.07 5.84
N GLU A 707 8.84 22.25 6.29
CA GLU A 707 8.09 23.20 7.11
C GLU A 707 7.09 24.06 6.31
N ASP A 708 7.23 24.11 4.98
CA ASP A 708 6.32 24.80 4.07
C ASP A 708 5.15 23.88 3.70
N VAL A 709 3.95 24.44 3.55
CA VAL A 709 2.77 23.68 3.11
C VAL A 709 2.68 23.76 1.60
N VAL A 710 2.66 22.62 0.91
CA VAL A 710 2.44 22.52 -0.54
C VAL A 710 1.31 21.53 -0.82
N ALA A 711 0.26 21.99 -1.50
CA ALA A 711 -0.93 21.17 -1.71
C ALA A 711 -1.63 21.42 -3.03
N ARG A 712 -2.38 20.41 -3.50
CA ARG A 712 -3.34 20.53 -4.59
C ARG A 712 -4.75 20.61 -4.03
N TRP A 713 -5.48 21.68 -4.35
CA TRP A 713 -6.83 21.91 -3.82
C TRP A 713 -7.94 21.43 -4.77
N GLY A 714 -7.61 21.26 -6.05
CA GLY A 714 -8.44 20.58 -7.04
C GLY A 714 -8.12 21.03 -8.46
N GLY A 715 -8.36 20.17 -9.44
CA GLY A 715 -8.14 20.50 -10.86
C GLY A 715 -6.71 20.97 -11.13
N GLU A 716 -6.58 22.23 -11.54
CA GLU A 716 -5.32 22.93 -11.85
C GLU A 716 -4.85 23.90 -10.75
N GLU A 717 -5.53 23.92 -9.59
CA GLU A 717 -5.27 24.83 -8.47
C GLU A 717 -4.35 24.20 -7.39
N PHE A 718 -3.31 24.95 -7.03
CA PHE A 718 -2.35 24.61 -5.99
C PHE A 718 -2.29 25.69 -4.90
N VAL A 719 -1.97 25.29 -3.67
CA VAL A 719 -1.84 26.19 -2.53
C VAL A 719 -0.49 26.01 -1.86
N ILE A 720 0.14 27.13 -1.52
CA ILE A 720 1.43 27.17 -0.83
C ILE A 720 1.33 28.04 0.43
N GLY A 721 1.77 27.52 1.57
CA GLY A 721 1.81 28.21 2.85
C GLY A 721 3.25 28.37 3.34
N LEU A 722 3.70 29.61 3.59
CA LEU A 722 5.07 29.91 4.00
C LEU A 722 5.07 30.62 5.36
N TYR A 723 5.66 29.98 6.38
CA TYR A 723 5.72 30.50 7.74
C TYR A 723 7.04 31.23 8.03
N GLY A 724 6.98 32.39 8.69
CA GLY A 724 8.16 33.07 9.23
C GLY A 724 9.13 33.62 8.18
N ILE A 725 8.66 33.77 6.93
CA ILE A 725 9.40 34.40 5.83
C ILE A 725 9.02 35.88 5.72
N THR A 726 9.77 36.68 4.94
CA THR A 726 9.42 38.06 4.60
C THR A 726 8.74 38.14 3.24
N SER A 727 7.89 39.15 3.01
CA SER A 727 7.18 39.37 1.73
C SER A 727 8.12 39.33 0.51
N LYS A 728 9.27 40.00 0.59
CA LYS A 728 10.28 40.01 -0.48
C LYS A 728 10.81 38.61 -0.79
N ASN A 729 11.04 37.79 0.24
CA ASN A 729 11.56 36.43 0.07
C ASN A 729 10.48 35.46 -0.41
N ALA A 730 9.22 35.61 0.05
CA ALA A 730 8.08 34.85 -0.44
C ALA A 730 7.87 35.07 -1.95
N LEU A 731 7.81 36.35 -2.37
CA LEU A 731 7.73 36.73 -3.78
C LEU A 731 8.90 36.18 -4.59
N LYS A 732 10.14 36.36 -4.11
CA LYS A 732 11.33 35.87 -4.82
C LYS A 732 11.25 34.36 -5.04
N ARG A 733 10.84 33.60 -4.01
CA ARG A 733 10.76 32.14 -4.08
C ARG A 733 9.70 31.66 -5.08
N LEU A 734 8.52 32.28 -5.08
CA LEU A 734 7.46 31.93 -6.01
C LEU A 734 7.78 32.37 -7.45
N ASN A 735 8.47 33.51 -7.65
CA ASN A 735 8.93 33.92 -8.98
C ASN A 735 10.01 32.98 -9.54
N ASN A 736 10.96 32.52 -8.72
CA ASN A 736 11.93 31.50 -9.13
C ASN A 736 11.23 30.20 -9.54
N LEU A 737 10.17 29.81 -8.81
CA LEU A 737 9.36 28.64 -9.16
C LEU A 737 8.65 28.84 -10.51
N LEU A 738 8.07 30.02 -10.74
CA LEU A 738 7.43 30.36 -12.01
C LEU A 738 8.42 30.28 -13.19
N GLU A 739 9.61 30.84 -13.03
CA GLU A 739 10.67 30.76 -14.03
C GLU A 739 11.06 29.30 -14.31
N THR A 740 11.21 28.48 -13.26
CA THR A 740 11.53 27.05 -13.42
C THR A 740 10.42 26.30 -14.15
N VAL A 741 9.15 26.55 -13.81
CA VAL A 741 8.00 25.94 -14.50
C VAL A 741 7.95 26.35 -15.97
N SER A 742 8.22 27.62 -16.28
CA SER A 742 8.19 28.14 -17.66
C SER A 742 9.24 27.50 -18.59
N GLN A 743 10.30 26.94 -18.01
CA GLN A 743 11.38 26.26 -18.72
C GLN A 743 11.10 24.77 -18.95
N LEU A 744 10.09 24.19 -18.30
CA LEU A 744 9.71 22.80 -18.51
C LEU A 744 9.12 22.61 -19.91
N GLN A 745 9.62 21.59 -20.62
CA GLN A 745 9.09 21.17 -21.91
C GLN A 745 8.36 19.84 -21.80
N PHE A 746 7.14 19.82 -22.32
CA PHE A 746 6.28 18.65 -22.38
C PHE A 746 6.10 18.22 -23.84
N SER A 747 6.00 16.91 -24.09
CA SER A 747 5.85 16.35 -25.42
C SER A 747 4.45 15.76 -25.60
N GLY A 748 3.71 16.25 -26.60
CA GLY A 748 2.40 15.72 -26.99
C GLY A 748 2.48 14.44 -27.85
N ILE A 749 1.32 13.89 -28.19
CA ILE A 749 1.14 12.60 -28.92
C ILE A 749 1.90 12.56 -30.27
N ASN A 750 2.16 13.70 -30.90
CA ASN A 750 2.87 13.81 -32.19
C ASN A 750 4.30 14.36 -32.07
N HIS A 751 4.97 14.24 -30.91
CA HIS A 751 6.27 14.86 -30.62
C HIS A 751 6.31 16.40 -30.73
N GLN A 752 5.15 17.06 -30.71
CA GLN A 752 5.10 18.52 -30.55
C GLN A 752 5.44 18.89 -29.11
N THR A 753 6.44 19.73 -28.94
CA THR A 753 6.82 20.27 -27.64
C THR A 753 6.01 21.51 -27.29
N PHE A 754 5.62 21.64 -26.03
CA PHE A 754 4.98 22.83 -25.48
C PHE A 754 5.52 23.12 -24.07
N SER A 755 5.42 24.38 -23.65
CA SER A 755 5.72 24.81 -22.29
C SER A 755 4.45 25.28 -21.59
N ILE A 756 4.53 25.42 -20.28
CA ILE A 756 3.41 25.85 -19.44
C ILE A 756 3.85 26.99 -18.51
N THR A 757 2.88 27.75 -18.02
CA THR A 757 3.09 28.78 -17.01
C THR A 757 2.00 28.67 -15.95
N PHE A 758 2.14 29.42 -14.85
CA PHE A 758 1.08 29.58 -13.87
C PHE A 758 0.94 31.04 -13.48
N SER A 759 -0.26 31.39 -13.03
CA SER A 759 -0.51 32.66 -12.34
C SER A 759 -0.69 32.39 -10.86
N ALA A 760 -0.27 33.33 -10.00
CA ALA A 760 -0.47 33.20 -8.55
C ALA A 760 -0.91 34.50 -7.88
N GLY A 761 -1.68 34.37 -6.81
CA GLY A 761 -2.00 35.43 -5.89
C GLY A 761 -1.52 35.11 -4.48
N ILE A 762 -0.99 36.10 -3.76
CA ILE A 762 -0.42 35.94 -2.41
C ILE A 762 -1.17 36.83 -1.42
N ALA A 763 -1.61 36.27 -0.30
CA ALA A 763 -2.14 36.98 0.87
C ALA A 763 -1.21 36.84 2.07
N GLU A 764 -1.15 37.88 2.91
CA GLU A 764 -0.34 37.95 4.12
C GLU A 764 -1.21 37.91 5.37
N TYR A 765 -0.93 36.98 6.28
CA TYR A 765 -1.43 37.03 7.65
C TYR A 765 -0.50 37.88 8.53
N PRO A 766 -1.05 38.77 9.38
CA PRO A 766 -2.48 39.01 9.63
C PRO A 766 -3.11 40.13 8.77
N LYS A 767 -2.36 40.72 7.82
CA LYS A 767 -2.78 41.92 7.06
C LYS A 767 -4.07 41.71 6.25
N ASP A 768 -4.14 40.61 5.52
CA ASP A 768 -5.17 40.33 4.51
C ASP A 768 -6.26 39.37 5.02
N GLY A 769 -6.14 38.88 6.26
CA GLY A 769 -7.10 37.98 6.88
C GLY A 769 -6.57 37.31 8.14
N HIS A 770 -7.50 36.85 8.99
CA HIS A 770 -7.17 36.16 10.25
C HIS A 770 -7.43 34.64 10.22
N ASP A 771 -8.09 34.15 9.19
CA ASP A 771 -8.35 32.72 8.99
C ASP A 771 -8.06 32.33 7.53
N VAL A 772 -8.03 31.02 7.27
CA VAL A 772 -7.72 30.48 5.94
C VAL A 772 -8.71 30.94 4.89
N GLN A 773 -9.98 31.17 5.24
CA GLN A 773 -11.01 31.56 4.28
C GLN A 773 -10.83 33.02 3.82
N MET A 774 -10.48 33.93 4.73
CA MET A 774 -10.16 35.31 4.41
C MET A 774 -8.88 35.40 3.57
N LEU A 775 -7.83 34.68 3.97
CA LEU A 775 -6.57 34.64 3.22
C LEU A 775 -6.76 34.06 1.81
N TYR A 776 -7.58 33.00 1.67
CA TYR A 776 -7.92 32.45 0.36
C TYR A 776 -8.64 33.48 -0.52
N ARG A 777 -9.63 34.21 0.01
CA ARG A 777 -10.34 35.25 -0.76
C ARG A 777 -9.41 36.37 -1.23
N ALA A 778 -8.49 36.80 -0.36
CA ALA A 778 -7.51 37.83 -0.70
C ALA A 778 -6.52 37.35 -1.78
N ALA A 779 -6.01 36.12 -1.63
CA ALA A 779 -5.11 35.51 -2.60
C ALA A 779 -5.81 35.23 -3.94
N ASP A 780 -7.05 34.74 -3.93
CA ASP A 780 -7.85 34.51 -5.14
C ASP A 780 -8.14 35.81 -5.89
N ALA A 781 -8.43 36.90 -5.18
CA ALA A 781 -8.58 38.23 -5.78
C ALA A 781 -7.29 38.71 -6.46
N ALA A 782 -6.13 38.48 -5.84
CA ALA A 782 -4.83 38.79 -6.44
C ALA A 782 -4.52 37.88 -7.65
N LEU A 783 -4.87 36.60 -7.59
CA LEU A 783 -4.74 35.65 -8.70
C LEU A 783 -5.60 36.09 -9.90
N TYR A 784 -6.82 36.54 -9.65
CA TYR A 784 -7.71 37.06 -10.69
C TYR A 784 -7.07 38.27 -11.40
N GLN A 785 -6.45 39.18 -10.65
CA GLN A 785 -5.73 40.32 -11.23
C GLN A 785 -4.51 39.87 -12.05
N ALA A 786 -3.74 38.89 -11.57
CA ALA A 786 -2.61 38.32 -12.32
C ALA A 786 -3.06 37.70 -13.65
N LYS A 787 -4.18 36.97 -13.65
CA LYS A 787 -4.80 36.43 -14.88
C LYS A 787 -5.27 37.54 -15.83
N ALA A 788 -5.90 38.60 -15.29
CA ALA A 788 -6.39 39.73 -16.07
C ALA A 788 -5.26 40.58 -16.68
N ALA A 789 -4.11 40.67 -16.00
CA ALA A 789 -2.94 41.41 -16.45
C ALA A 789 -2.06 40.65 -17.46
N GLY A 790 -2.52 39.50 -17.98
CA GLY A 790 -1.81 38.75 -19.04
C GLY A 790 -1.23 37.40 -18.63
N ARG A 791 -1.55 36.88 -17.44
CA ARG A 791 -1.05 35.57 -16.92
C ARG A 791 0.47 35.52 -16.72
N ASN A 792 1.03 34.35 -16.37
CA ASN A 792 2.46 34.13 -16.14
C ASN A 792 3.09 35.17 -15.19
N GLN A 793 2.39 35.47 -14.09
CA GLN A 793 2.83 36.47 -13.12
C GLN A 793 2.19 36.26 -11.75
N ILE A 794 2.76 36.91 -10.74
CA ILE A 794 2.41 36.72 -9.34
C ILE A 794 2.10 38.06 -8.71
N PHE A 795 0.89 38.22 -8.16
CA PHE A 795 0.44 39.46 -7.53
C PHE A 795 0.28 39.26 -6.01
N LEU A 796 0.62 40.30 -5.25
CA LEU A 796 0.27 40.38 -3.83
C LEU A 796 -1.12 40.99 -3.67
N SER A 797 -1.84 40.54 -2.65
CA SER A 797 -3.06 41.20 -2.18
C SER A 797 -2.75 42.66 -1.80
N PRO A 798 -3.62 43.62 -2.20
CA PRO A 798 -3.42 45.05 -1.94
C PRO A 798 -3.33 45.40 -0.44
#